data_AF-A0A1I5EVR1-F1
#
_entry.id   AF-A0A1I5EVR1-F1
#
_cell.length_a   1.000
_cell.length_b   1.000
_cell.length_c   1.000
_cell.angle_alpha   90.00
_cell.angle_beta   90.00
_cell.angle_gamma   90.00
#
_symmetry.space_group_name_H-M   'P 1'
#
loop_
_entity.id
_entity.type
_entity.pdbx_description
1 polymer ?
#
loop_
_entity_poly.entity_id
_entity_poly.type
_entity_poly.pdbx_seq_one_letter_code
_entity_poly.pdbx_strand_id
1 'polypeptide(L)'
;MPDFALPADIPLGPFEGTLINVHAAKGKSARVHADRSCSALRTKDVRSLTLPLNAETIGRMCRQCAVWRRWARPGTALDIFLQAVTGMGLSYELDTHSAPDDEDWPEEEVAAAALLLCEGDSPPGEDDDEDRWPEFEKARTVRQAVFQRWTNAAESLNQALAVVGRYPWLEPWARTRLARKSEYVEASRVLAARFCRPEALLAATAVFQAPDPDLPAEDPAFTVLGDPAAVQFRLQRLWRRWKERAAADWLTPDQQSLLTYDLEEGIQRKYKQLRVVLARGAELITEWAARAQSQADRQPEYPEWPILARVPEAETSESGFRGDFEEAVTHWDLAVLAAYTVEADWGRRTMLLRVPAVIGERLLAGGSTLVCEPGDDGLPAPPNIRATDELLTPGVLDDTPVVERRPITAAHLRALRAAAGLATDQLAIVASVENGVEVLPVSVIEERCAAGWRGVFIAGASDLPASMIAPWMERITADDAADPEREWAPQHHLSPRDPDFARHLGAAAGEAWLQTMLSASHYSHGERERTLRCLALARNVHDLRTLNGSVDPRHRTVPMGVWEALLAADGLDLRPFQQEDETKMWGGGIGAPLGVLADVQIYTTNADPAVMGKGHSPYCSHAHGRDVTENDDLLTAADLLRREDFDWCSKCGGYAVRRLTDIQLDYYRAAHRLHSVAKRLRPGFSRPDAEETATILAELEALRKWRPGKYSDWHGGQAWRWQGIARDLSAQARRLTSAEPGTSASGNVVRFPEPDEQR
;
A
#
# COMPACT_ATOMS: atom_id res chain seq x y z
N MET A 1 12.27 -27.82 19.62
CA MET A 1 11.68 -26.92 18.62
C MET A 1 10.49 -27.61 18.00
N PRO A 2 9.29 -27.02 18.09
CA PRO A 2 8.08 -27.58 17.49
C PRO A 2 8.26 -27.73 15.96
N ASP A 3 7.63 -28.75 15.37
CA ASP A 3 7.68 -29.01 13.93
C ASP A 3 6.60 -28.16 13.25
N PHE A 4 6.88 -26.88 12.97
CA PHE A 4 5.96 -25.94 12.31
C PHE A 4 5.70 -26.24 10.81
N ALA A 5 6.07 -27.45 10.37
CA ALA A 5 5.86 -27.92 9.02
C ALA A 5 4.38 -28.25 8.81
N LEU A 6 3.92 -28.13 7.56
CA LEU A 6 2.57 -28.55 7.18
C LEU A 6 2.31 -30.01 7.62
N PRO A 7 1.34 -30.28 8.52
CA PRO A 7 1.04 -31.63 8.98
C PRO A 7 0.48 -32.47 7.83
N ALA A 8 0.90 -33.74 7.71
CA ALA A 8 0.45 -34.59 6.60
C ALA A 8 -1.05 -34.96 6.68
N ASP A 9 -1.65 -34.85 7.85
CA ASP A 9 -3.06 -35.12 8.14
C ASP A 9 -3.96 -33.88 8.07
N ILE A 10 -3.40 -32.69 7.74
CA ILE A 10 -4.20 -31.47 7.63
C ILE A 10 -5.23 -31.61 6.48
N PRO A 11 -6.51 -31.30 6.71
CA PRO A 11 -7.50 -31.35 5.64
C PRO A 11 -7.26 -30.19 4.67
N LEU A 12 -6.85 -30.51 3.45
CA LEU A 12 -6.64 -29.52 2.38
C LEU A 12 -7.98 -29.02 1.77
N GLY A 13 -9.08 -29.70 2.09
CA GLY A 13 -10.41 -29.36 1.58
C GLY A 13 -10.43 -29.37 0.04
N PRO A 14 -10.86 -28.28 -0.62
CA PRO A 14 -10.92 -28.22 -2.07
C PRO A 14 -9.52 -28.16 -2.72
N PHE A 15 -8.45 -27.86 -1.98
CA PHE A 15 -7.08 -27.82 -2.50
C PHE A 15 -6.43 -29.20 -2.63
N GLU A 16 -7.03 -30.26 -2.07
CA GLU A 16 -6.53 -31.63 -2.19
C GLU A 16 -6.39 -32.03 -3.67
N GLY A 17 -5.21 -32.54 -4.05
CA GLY A 17 -4.90 -32.95 -5.42
C GLY A 17 -4.39 -31.82 -6.33
N THR A 18 -4.37 -30.56 -5.89
CA THR A 18 -3.83 -29.45 -6.67
C THR A 18 -2.37 -29.70 -7.04
N LEU A 19 -2.01 -29.50 -8.30
CA LEU A 19 -0.66 -29.79 -8.78
C LEU A 19 0.33 -28.71 -8.32
N ILE A 20 1.38 -29.14 -7.60
CA ILE A 20 2.47 -28.28 -7.17
C ILE A 20 3.78 -28.65 -7.87
N ASN A 21 4.61 -27.64 -8.15
CA ASN A 21 5.94 -27.86 -8.68
C ASN A 21 6.93 -28.07 -7.52
N VAL A 22 7.70 -29.14 -7.60
CA VAL A 22 8.66 -29.51 -6.57
C VAL A 22 10.00 -29.91 -7.16
N HIS A 23 11.04 -29.85 -6.34
CA HIS A 23 12.39 -30.24 -6.69
C HIS A 23 12.86 -31.39 -5.79
N ALA A 24 13.48 -32.41 -6.38
CA ALA A 24 13.95 -33.57 -5.63
C ALA A 24 15.25 -34.14 -6.22
N ALA A 25 16.01 -34.83 -5.36
CA ALA A 25 17.09 -35.70 -5.78
C ALA A 25 16.55 -36.91 -6.57
N LYS A 26 17.44 -37.59 -7.30
CA LYS A 26 17.10 -38.81 -8.04
C LYS A 26 16.71 -39.94 -7.06
N GLY A 27 15.41 -40.24 -6.96
CA GLY A 27 14.88 -41.36 -6.16
C GLY A 27 13.37 -41.23 -5.94
N LYS A 28 12.65 -42.35 -5.84
CA LYS A 28 11.18 -42.34 -5.66
C LYS A 28 10.75 -41.84 -4.28
N SER A 29 11.54 -42.12 -3.24
CA SER A 29 11.30 -41.69 -1.85
C SER A 29 12.08 -40.43 -1.46
N ALA A 30 12.72 -39.76 -2.41
CA ALA A 30 13.47 -38.54 -2.12
C ALA A 30 12.54 -37.47 -1.54
N ARG A 31 13.06 -36.73 -0.55
CA ARG A 31 12.40 -35.53 -0.04
C ARG A 31 12.20 -34.52 -1.17
N VAL A 32 11.09 -33.81 -1.10
CA VAL A 32 10.72 -32.78 -2.06
C VAL A 32 11.00 -31.40 -1.46
N HIS A 33 11.39 -30.46 -2.31
CA HIS A 33 11.82 -29.12 -1.95
C HIS A 33 11.06 -28.10 -2.80
N ALA A 34 10.68 -26.98 -2.18
CA ALA A 34 10.04 -25.87 -2.88
C ALA A 34 11.01 -25.11 -3.81
N ASP A 35 12.31 -25.13 -3.50
CA ASP A 35 13.34 -24.37 -4.22
C ASP A 35 14.53 -25.28 -4.59
N ARG A 36 15.05 -25.11 -5.82
CA ARG A 36 16.27 -25.80 -6.31
C ARG A 36 17.52 -25.38 -5.54
N SER A 37 17.53 -24.19 -4.96
CA SER A 37 18.64 -23.62 -4.19
C SER A 37 18.61 -24.01 -2.70
N CYS A 38 17.63 -24.82 -2.28
CA CYS A 38 17.53 -25.25 -0.89
C CYS A 38 18.83 -25.93 -0.42
N SER A 39 19.43 -25.43 0.66
CA SER A 39 20.69 -25.97 1.20
C SER A 39 20.57 -27.43 1.69
N ALA A 40 19.36 -27.88 2.02
CA ALA A 40 19.08 -29.28 2.36
C ALA A 40 19.06 -30.20 1.12
N LEU A 41 18.96 -29.65 -0.09
CA LEU A 41 19.05 -30.39 -1.35
C LEU A 41 20.52 -30.62 -1.71
N ARG A 42 21.15 -31.59 -1.04
CA ARG A 42 22.60 -31.89 -1.14
C ARG A 42 22.96 -32.69 -2.40
N THR A 43 22.53 -32.24 -3.58
CA THR A 43 22.87 -32.87 -4.86
C THR A 43 22.92 -31.85 -6.00
N LYS A 44 23.78 -32.11 -6.99
CA LYS A 44 23.80 -31.35 -8.26
C LYS A 44 22.74 -31.84 -9.26
N ASP A 45 22.31 -33.10 -9.14
CA ASP A 45 21.32 -33.72 -10.02
C ASP A 45 19.89 -33.49 -9.52
N VAL A 46 19.39 -32.26 -9.70
CA VAL A 46 18.05 -31.84 -9.26
C VAL A 46 17.01 -32.02 -10.36
N ARG A 47 16.00 -32.85 -10.10
CA ARG A 47 14.82 -33.01 -10.97
C ARG A 47 13.69 -32.10 -10.52
N SER A 48 13.07 -31.42 -11.47
CA SER A 48 11.80 -30.72 -11.27
C SER A 48 10.66 -31.67 -11.63
N LEU A 49 9.67 -31.78 -10.75
CA LEU A 49 8.52 -32.66 -10.88
C LEU A 49 7.26 -31.86 -10.58
N THR A 50 6.13 -32.30 -11.13
CA THR A 50 4.81 -31.80 -10.76
C THR A 50 4.08 -32.92 -10.04
N LEU A 51 3.68 -32.70 -8.79
CA LEU A 51 3.04 -33.70 -7.94
C LEU A 51 1.71 -33.15 -7.40
N PRO A 52 0.70 -34.02 -7.18
CA PRO A 52 -0.52 -33.60 -6.49
C PRO A 52 -0.22 -33.29 -5.01
N LEU A 53 -0.77 -32.19 -4.51
CA LEU A 53 -0.74 -31.85 -3.09
C LEU A 53 -1.70 -32.77 -2.33
N ASN A 54 -1.13 -33.69 -1.56
CA ASN A 54 -1.84 -34.66 -0.74
C ASN A 54 -0.95 -35.10 0.44
N ALA A 55 -1.50 -35.91 1.35
CA ALA A 55 -0.78 -36.41 2.52
C ALA A 55 0.58 -37.07 2.19
N GLU A 56 0.67 -37.82 1.09
CA GLU A 56 1.92 -38.48 0.67
C GLU A 56 3.00 -37.45 0.26
N THR A 57 2.62 -36.46 -0.55
CA THR A 57 3.52 -35.39 -0.98
C THR A 57 3.95 -34.53 0.21
N ILE A 58 3.02 -34.19 1.11
CA ILE A 58 3.30 -33.42 2.33
C ILE A 58 4.29 -34.18 3.22
N GLY A 59 4.08 -35.49 3.44
CA GLY A 59 4.98 -36.33 4.22
C GLY A 59 6.42 -36.42 3.66
N ARG A 60 6.62 -36.06 2.39
CA ARG A 60 7.93 -36.00 1.73
C ARG A 60 8.55 -34.61 1.75
N MET A 61 7.84 -33.57 2.18
CA MET A 61 8.35 -32.20 2.16
C MET A 61 9.58 -32.06 3.04
N CYS A 62 10.58 -31.35 2.53
CA CYS A 62 11.72 -30.93 3.33
C CYS A 62 11.23 -30.00 4.45
N ARG A 63 11.51 -30.33 5.72
CA ARG A 63 11.11 -29.53 6.89
C ARG A 63 11.43 -28.04 6.74
N GLN A 64 12.64 -27.69 6.30
CA GLN A 64 13.02 -26.28 6.12
C GLN A 64 12.18 -25.57 5.05
N CYS A 65 11.83 -26.27 3.98
CA CYS A 65 10.94 -25.72 2.95
C CYS A 65 9.49 -25.67 3.45
N ALA A 66 9.03 -26.68 4.19
CA ALA A 66 7.66 -26.81 4.68
C ALA A 66 7.27 -25.64 5.60
N VAL A 67 8.23 -25.12 6.38
CA VAL A 67 8.01 -24.00 7.29
C VAL A 67 8.13 -22.64 6.59
N TRP A 68 9.23 -22.42 5.84
CA TRP A 68 9.65 -21.07 5.45
C TRP A 68 9.56 -20.76 3.95
N ARG A 69 9.19 -21.73 3.11
CA ARG A 69 9.17 -21.55 1.66
C ARG A 69 7.76 -21.64 1.12
N ARG A 70 7.54 -20.94 0.00
CA ARG A 70 6.28 -20.95 -0.74
C ARG A 70 6.20 -22.23 -1.58
N TRP A 71 5.14 -23.00 -1.37
CA TRP A 71 4.87 -24.24 -2.12
C TRP A 71 3.90 -24.05 -3.27
N ALA A 72 3.31 -22.86 -3.36
CA ALA A 72 2.47 -22.42 -4.45
C ALA A 72 2.96 -21.06 -4.96
N ARG A 73 2.42 -20.62 -6.09
CA ARG A 73 2.83 -19.35 -6.69
C ARG A 73 2.26 -18.18 -5.87
N PRO A 74 3.04 -17.11 -5.63
CA PRO A 74 2.57 -15.93 -4.91
C PRO A 74 1.26 -15.37 -5.47
N GLY A 75 0.30 -15.06 -4.61
CA GLY A 75 -0.97 -14.45 -5.01
C GLY A 75 -2.05 -15.44 -5.50
N THR A 76 -1.74 -16.74 -5.55
CA THR A 76 -2.75 -17.79 -5.78
C THR A 76 -3.58 -18.05 -4.52
N ALA A 77 -4.81 -18.57 -4.69
CA ALA A 77 -5.63 -18.99 -3.55
C ALA A 77 -4.94 -20.11 -2.74
N LEU A 78 -4.21 -21.01 -3.40
CA LEU A 78 -3.41 -22.04 -2.74
C LEU A 78 -2.25 -21.45 -1.92
N ASP A 79 -1.51 -20.47 -2.43
CA ASP A 79 -0.41 -19.84 -1.67
C ASP A 79 -0.94 -19.11 -0.44
N ILE A 80 -2.07 -18.41 -0.58
CA ILE A 80 -2.75 -17.75 0.54
C ILE A 80 -3.18 -18.78 1.60
N PHE A 81 -3.81 -19.88 1.18
CA PHE A 81 -4.19 -20.96 2.10
C PHE A 81 -2.97 -21.57 2.79
N LEU A 82 -1.92 -21.92 2.04
CA LEU A 82 -0.72 -22.54 2.59
C LEU A 82 -0.02 -21.60 3.57
N GLN A 83 0.11 -20.31 3.26
CA GLN A 83 0.65 -19.31 4.19
C GLN A 83 -0.19 -19.18 5.47
N ALA A 84 -1.51 -19.29 5.36
CA ALA A 84 -2.39 -19.24 6.52
C ALA A 84 -2.26 -20.47 7.44
N VAL A 85 -1.79 -21.61 6.95
CA VAL A 85 -1.68 -22.86 7.74
C VAL A 85 -0.25 -23.28 8.09
N THR A 86 0.78 -22.82 7.38
CA THR A 86 2.20 -23.15 7.62
C THR A 86 2.97 -22.00 8.25
N GLY A 87 4.23 -22.24 8.62
CA GLY A 87 5.11 -21.18 9.13
C GLY A 87 4.62 -20.67 10.48
N MET A 88 4.32 -19.37 10.57
CA MET A 88 3.68 -18.74 11.74
C MET A 88 2.14 -18.70 11.61
N GLY A 89 1.55 -19.50 10.71
CA GLY A 89 0.10 -19.63 10.55
C GLY A 89 -0.53 -20.65 11.52
N LEU A 90 -1.68 -21.21 11.15
CA LEU A 90 -2.52 -22.05 12.01
C LEU A 90 -1.76 -23.18 12.72
N SER A 91 -0.82 -23.87 12.07
CA SER A 91 -0.07 -24.95 12.72
C SER A 91 0.78 -24.45 13.88
N TYR A 92 1.46 -23.31 13.71
CA TYR A 92 2.20 -22.66 14.79
C TYR A 92 1.25 -22.18 15.89
N GLU A 93 0.13 -21.54 15.52
CA GLU A 93 -0.83 -21.06 16.50
C GLU A 93 -1.44 -22.22 17.31
N LEU A 94 -1.76 -23.37 16.71
CA LEU A 94 -2.32 -24.50 17.45
C LEU A 94 -1.30 -25.18 18.39
N ASP A 95 -0.01 -25.11 18.06
CA ASP A 95 1.06 -25.74 18.84
C ASP A 95 1.66 -24.80 19.91
N THR A 96 1.39 -23.50 19.85
CA THR A 96 1.85 -22.49 20.82
C THR A 96 0.72 -22.06 21.75
N HIS A 97 1.10 -21.56 22.94
CA HIS A 97 0.17 -21.04 23.94
C HIS A 97 -1.03 -21.98 24.23
N SER A 98 -0.78 -23.30 24.33
CA SER A 98 -1.79 -24.33 24.62
C SER A 98 -1.53 -25.08 25.94
N ALA A 99 -0.43 -24.76 26.60
CA ALA A 99 -0.01 -25.21 27.92
C ALA A 99 1.05 -24.25 28.47
N PRO A 100 1.34 -24.29 29.80
CA PRO A 100 2.51 -23.61 30.35
C PRO A 100 3.80 -24.10 29.70
N ASP A 101 4.72 -23.19 29.39
CA ASP A 101 6.08 -23.51 28.93
C ASP A 101 7.03 -23.74 30.13
N ASP A 102 8.20 -24.34 29.90
CA ASP A 102 9.21 -24.57 30.94
C ASP A 102 9.79 -23.26 31.49
N GLU A 103 9.64 -22.16 30.75
CA GLU A 103 10.04 -20.80 31.14
C GLU A 103 8.95 -20.06 31.94
N ASP A 104 7.74 -20.63 32.06
CA ASP A 104 6.66 -20.01 32.81
C ASP A 104 6.85 -20.15 34.33
N TRP A 105 6.44 -19.10 35.05
CA TRP A 105 6.42 -19.12 36.51
C TRP A 105 5.44 -20.19 37.04
N PRO A 106 5.84 -21.00 38.04
CA PRO A 106 4.95 -22.00 38.63
C PRO A 106 3.79 -21.31 39.36
N GLU A 107 2.63 -21.98 39.44
CA GLU A 107 1.42 -21.40 40.02
C GLU A 107 1.62 -20.93 41.47
N GLU A 108 2.45 -21.64 42.25
CA GLU A 108 2.80 -21.26 43.62
C GLU A 108 3.50 -19.90 43.69
N GLU A 109 4.43 -19.62 42.76
CA GLU A 109 5.11 -18.32 42.69
C GLU A 109 4.18 -17.21 42.21
N VAL A 110 3.28 -17.52 41.27
CA VAL A 110 2.24 -16.59 40.82
C VAL A 110 1.29 -16.22 41.97
N ALA A 111 0.85 -17.22 42.75
CA ALA A 111 -0.01 -17.00 43.90
C ALA A 111 0.69 -16.18 45.00
N ALA A 112 1.95 -16.48 45.30
CA ALA A 112 2.75 -15.72 46.27
C ALA A 112 2.94 -14.27 45.82
N ALA A 113 3.26 -14.04 44.55
CA ALA A 113 3.39 -12.70 43.98
C ALA A 113 2.07 -11.92 44.03
N ALA A 114 0.95 -12.55 43.68
CA ALA A 114 -0.37 -11.91 43.74
C ALA A 114 -0.73 -11.52 45.18
N LEU A 115 -0.51 -12.42 46.15
CA LEU A 115 -0.73 -12.12 47.57
C LEU A 115 0.16 -10.97 48.06
N LEU A 116 1.43 -10.94 47.66
CA LEU A 116 2.35 -9.86 48.04
C LEU A 116 1.87 -8.51 47.48
N LEU A 117 1.42 -8.48 46.22
CA LEU A 117 0.94 -7.26 45.57
C LEU A 117 -0.48 -6.84 45.98
N CYS A 118 -1.27 -7.72 46.62
CA CYS A 118 -2.55 -7.35 47.23
C CYS A 118 -2.38 -6.32 48.35
N GLU A 119 -1.28 -6.39 49.11
CA GLU A 119 -0.99 -5.46 50.21
C GLU A 119 -0.45 -4.10 49.72
N GLY A 120 0.07 -4.03 48.49
CA GLY A 120 0.63 -2.84 47.84
C GLY A 120 1.73 -3.19 46.82
N ASP A 121 2.19 -2.24 45.99
CA ASP A 121 3.31 -2.45 45.04
C ASP A 121 4.69 -2.09 45.60
N SER A 122 4.78 -1.78 46.89
CA SER A 122 6.05 -1.40 47.53
C SER A 122 6.09 -1.89 48.99
N PRO A 123 7.29 -2.12 49.54
CA PRO A 123 7.44 -2.50 50.95
C PRO A 123 6.81 -1.45 51.89
N PRO A 124 6.15 -1.87 52.98
CA PRO A 124 5.61 -0.94 53.97
C PRO A 124 6.73 -0.29 54.80
N GLY A 125 6.84 1.05 54.76
CA GLY A 125 7.82 1.85 55.54
C GLY A 125 8.90 2.50 54.67
N GLU A 126 9.33 3.71 55.01
CA GLU A 126 10.15 4.56 54.12
C GLU A 126 11.68 4.31 54.13
N ASP A 127 12.29 3.48 54.99
CA ASP A 127 13.77 3.45 55.06
C ASP A 127 14.51 2.18 55.55
N ASP A 128 13.87 1.06 55.95
CA ASP A 128 14.60 0.00 56.71
C ASP A 128 14.49 -1.46 56.20
N ASP A 129 13.84 -1.75 55.07
CA ASP A 129 13.74 -3.12 54.53
C ASP A 129 14.22 -3.20 53.07
N GLU A 130 15.45 -2.72 52.81
CA GLU A 130 16.14 -2.87 51.51
C GLU A 130 16.10 -4.32 51.00
N ASP A 131 16.09 -5.29 51.92
CA ASP A 131 16.06 -6.73 51.64
C ASP A 131 14.74 -7.20 50.97
N ARG A 132 13.63 -6.46 51.11
CA ARG A 132 12.32 -6.82 50.53
C ARG A 132 12.05 -6.22 49.16
N TRP A 133 12.78 -5.18 48.76
CA TRP A 133 12.65 -4.57 47.43
C TRP A 133 12.81 -5.57 46.26
N PRO A 134 13.79 -6.49 46.29
CA PRO A 134 13.92 -7.54 45.28
C PRO A 134 12.69 -8.44 45.16
N GLU A 135 11.99 -8.72 46.28
CA GLU A 135 10.78 -9.55 46.28
C GLU A 135 9.61 -8.85 45.58
N PHE A 136 9.41 -7.56 45.83
CA PHE A 136 8.40 -6.74 45.14
C PHE A 136 8.73 -6.51 43.67
N GLU A 137 10.01 -6.32 43.32
CA GLU A 137 10.44 -6.25 41.92
C GLU A 137 10.19 -7.57 41.18
N LYS A 138 10.52 -8.70 41.81
CA LYS A 138 10.18 -10.03 41.27
C LYS A 138 8.66 -10.17 41.11
N ALA A 139 7.86 -9.84 42.11
CA ALA A 139 6.40 -9.95 42.03
C ALA A 139 5.78 -9.08 40.92
N ARG A 140 6.28 -7.85 40.72
CA ARG A 140 5.86 -6.97 39.61
C ARG A 140 6.24 -7.55 38.25
N THR A 141 7.42 -8.15 38.15
CA THR A 141 7.86 -8.87 36.93
C THR A 141 6.96 -10.07 36.64
N VAL A 142 6.59 -10.84 37.67
CA VAL A 142 5.62 -11.95 37.57
C VAL A 142 4.26 -11.45 37.09
N ARG A 143 3.73 -10.35 37.66
CA ARG A 143 2.46 -9.75 37.19
C ARG A 143 2.51 -9.42 35.71
N GLN A 144 3.53 -8.69 35.27
CA GLN A 144 3.71 -8.33 33.85
C GLN A 144 3.79 -9.57 32.95
N ALA A 145 4.59 -10.57 33.35
CA ALA A 145 4.71 -11.82 32.60
C ALA A 145 3.37 -12.58 32.49
N VAL A 146 2.56 -12.59 33.56
CA VAL A 146 1.24 -13.25 33.56
C VAL A 146 0.26 -12.54 32.63
N PHE A 147 0.19 -11.21 32.66
CA PHE A 147 -0.64 -10.45 31.72
C PHE A 147 -0.18 -10.67 30.28
N GLN A 148 1.12 -10.53 30.01
CA GLN A 148 1.71 -10.76 28.69
C GLN A 148 1.44 -12.17 28.16
N ARG A 149 1.51 -13.18 29.04
CA ARG A 149 1.18 -14.57 28.70
C ARG A 149 -0.29 -14.72 28.30
N TRP A 150 -1.21 -14.13 29.07
CA TRP A 150 -2.63 -14.18 28.78
C TRP A 150 -2.97 -13.45 27.46
N THR A 151 -2.46 -12.23 27.26
CA THR A 151 -2.70 -11.44 26.03
C THR A 151 -2.16 -12.17 24.79
N ASN A 152 -0.95 -12.73 24.89
CA ASN A 152 -0.37 -13.56 23.81
C ASN A 152 -1.21 -14.80 23.52
N ALA A 153 -1.70 -15.50 24.56
CA ALA A 153 -2.54 -16.67 24.36
C ALA A 153 -3.89 -16.31 23.71
N ALA A 154 -4.51 -15.20 24.12
CA ALA A 154 -5.76 -14.69 23.55
C ALA A 154 -5.59 -14.28 22.08
N GLU A 155 -4.53 -13.54 21.76
CA GLU A 155 -4.16 -13.16 20.39
C GLU A 155 -3.95 -14.39 19.51
N SER A 156 -3.16 -15.34 20.01
CA SER A 156 -2.86 -16.60 19.36
C SER A 156 -4.14 -17.42 19.10
N LEU A 157 -5.11 -17.44 20.03
CA LEU A 157 -6.41 -18.09 19.84
C LEU A 157 -7.26 -17.37 18.79
N ASN A 158 -7.30 -16.05 18.82
CA ASN A 158 -8.02 -15.23 17.83
C ASN A 158 -7.53 -15.51 16.41
N GLN A 159 -6.21 -15.53 16.20
CA GLN A 159 -5.60 -15.82 14.90
C GLN A 159 -5.95 -17.24 14.41
N ALA A 160 -5.88 -18.24 15.28
CA ALA A 160 -6.28 -19.61 14.93
C ALA A 160 -7.76 -19.71 14.54
N LEU A 161 -8.65 -19.07 15.31
CA LEU A 161 -10.09 -19.02 15.03
C LEU A 161 -10.39 -18.27 13.73
N ALA A 162 -9.67 -17.17 13.43
CA ALA A 162 -9.81 -16.43 12.18
C ALA A 162 -9.46 -17.28 10.96
N VAL A 163 -8.38 -18.07 11.01
CA VAL A 163 -8.01 -18.99 9.93
C VAL A 163 -9.04 -20.11 9.77
N VAL A 164 -9.51 -20.71 10.87
CA VAL A 164 -10.53 -21.77 10.82
C VAL A 164 -11.89 -21.25 10.34
N GLY A 165 -12.27 -20.03 10.72
CA GLY A 165 -13.46 -19.35 10.20
C GLY A 165 -13.34 -19.08 8.69
N ARG A 166 -12.15 -18.72 8.22
CA ARG A 166 -11.85 -18.54 6.79
C ARG A 166 -11.80 -19.86 6.01
N TYR A 167 -11.50 -20.99 6.65
CA TYR A 167 -11.42 -22.30 5.99
C TYR A 167 -12.20 -23.35 6.78
N PRO A 168 -13.54 -23.40 6.63
CA PRO A 168 -14.41 -24.19 7.53
C PRO A 168 -14.13 -25.70 7.56
N TRP A 169 -13.53 -26.26 6.50
CA TRP A 169 -13.15 -27.68 6.49
C TRP A 169 -11.99 -28.01 7.46
N LEU A 170 -11.28 -27.01 7.98
CA LEU A 170 -10.28 -27.17 9.04
C LEU A 170 -10.92 -27.37 10.41
N GLU A 171 -12.19 -26.97 10.61
CA GLU A 171 -12.85 -26.97 11.92
C GLU A 171 -12.83 -28.34 12.60
N PRO A 172 -13.21 -29.47 11.96
CA PRO A 172 -13.19 -30.76 12.63
C PRO A 172 -11.78 -31.21 13.05
N TRP A 173 -10.74 -30.80 12.31
CA TRP A 173 -9.35 -31.15 12.59
C TRP A 173 -8.76 -30.29 13.72
N ALA A 174 -9.07 -29.00 13.74
CA ALA A 174 -8.55 -28.06 14.74
C ALA A 174 -9.32 -28.09 16.08
N ARG A 175 -10.57 -28.58 16.10
CA ARG A 175 -11.51 -28.46 17.23
C ARG A 175 -10.92 -28.80 18.59
N THR A 176 -10.29 -29.97 18.74
CA THR A 176 -9.76 -30.42 20.03
C THR A 176 -8.60 -29.54 20.51
N ARG A 177 -7.74 -29.08 19.59
CA ARG A 177 -6.62 -28.19 19.92
C ARG A 177 -7.11 -26.78 20.26
N LEU A 178 -8.10 -26.27 19.52
CA LEU A 178 -8.75 -25.00 19.80
C LEU A 178 -9.46 -25.01 21.16
N ALA A 179 -10.15 -26.10 21.51
CA ALA A 179 -10.80 -26.24 22.82
C ALA A 179 -9.78 -26.17 23.96
N ARG A 180 -8.69 -26.95 23.86
CA ARG A 180 -7.58 -26.90 24.83
C ARG A 180 -6.97 -25.50 24.94
N LYS A 181 -6.80 -24.82 23.81
CA LYS A 181 -6.26 -23.45 23.78
C LYS A 181 -7.22 -22.46 24.44
N SER A 182 -8.52 -22.57 24.18
CA SER A 182 -9.55 -21.76 24.84
C SER A 182 -9.56 -21.96 26.35
N GLU A 183 -9.44 -23.21 26.82
CA GLU A 183 -9.29 -23.52 28.25
C GLU A 183 -8.03 -22.88 28.84
N TYR A 184 -6.92 -22.89 28.09
CA TYR A 184 -5.66 -22.30 28.53
C TYR A 184 -5.67 -20.77 28.59
N VAL A 185 -6.27 -20.11 27.58
CA VAL A 185 -6.49 -18.65 27.60
C VAL A 185 -7.29 -18.29 28.84
N GLU A 186 -8.33 -19.06 29.13
CA GLU A 186 -9.19 -18.78 30.27
C GLU A 186 -8.51 -19.04 31.62
N ALA A 187 -7.74 -20.12 31.75
CA ALA A 187 -6.91 -20.35 32.92
C ALA A 187 -5.89 -19.21 33.12
N SER A 188 -5.28 -18.70 32.04
CA SER A 188 -4.35 -17.59 32.09
C SER A 188 -5.03 -16.28 32.48
N ARG A 189 -6.26 -16.03 31.99
CA ARG A 189 -7.09 -14.89 32.42
C ARG A 189 -7.36 -14.93 33.92
N VAL A 190 -7.75 -16.09 34.44
CA VAL A 190 -8.01 -16.27 35.87
C VAL A 190 -6.76 -16.00 36.71
N LEU A 191 -5.57 -16.38 36.24
CA LEU A 191 -4.31 -16.03 36.91
C LEU A 191 -4.04 -14.53 36.86
N ALA A 192 -4.24 -13.87 35.72
CA ALA A 192 -4.10 -12.41 35.60
C ALA A 192 -5.08 -11.66 36.52
N ALA A 193 -6.32 -12.16 36.64
CA ALA A 193 -7.34 -11.61 37.51
C ALA A 193 -6.93 -11.59 38.99
N ARG A 194 -6.06 -12.51 39.44
CA ARG A 194 -5.55 -12.53 40.83
C ARG A 194 -4.70 -11.30 41.18
N PHE A 195 -4.11 -10.63 40.18
CA PHE A 195 -3.37 -9.39 40.36
C PHE A 195 -4.26 -8.14 40.27
N CYS A 196 -5.53 -8.30 39.92
CA CYS A 196 -6.46 -7.19 39.78
C CYS A 196 -7.10 -6.87 41.13
N ARG A 197 -7.04 -5.60 41.53
CA ARG A 197 -7.70 -5.11 42.75
C ARG A 197 -8.94 -4.31 42.36
N PRO A 198 -10.16 -4.78 42.69
CA PRO A 198 -11.39 -4.04 42.40
C PRO A 198 -11.36 -2.60 42.94
N GLU A 199 -10.79 -2.40 44.12
CA GLU A 199 -10.61 -1.07 44.74
C GLU A 199 -9.77 -0.14 43.88
N ALA A 200 -8.66 -0.63 43.31
CA ALA A 200 -7.79 0.16 42.45
C ALA A 200 -8.47 0.55 41.14
N LEU A 201 -9.27 -0.36 40.55
CA LEU A 201 -10.04 -0.09 39.34
C LEU A 201 -11.14 0.96 39.57
N LEU A 202 -11.79 0.92 40.74
CA LEU A 202 -12.75 1.93 41.18
C LEU A 202 -12.07 3.28 41.45
N ALA A 203 -10.91 3.28 42.10
CA ALA A 203 -10.12 4.50 42.34
C ALA A 203 -9.66 5.14 41.01
N ALA A 204 -9.15 4.37 40.06
CA ALA A 204 -8.81 4.84 38.72
C ALA A 204 -10.02 5.41 37.96
N THR A 205 -11.20 4.80 38.14
CA THR A 205 -12.47 5.31 37.60
C THR A 205 -12.87 6.65 38.24
N ALA A 206 -12.69 6.80 39.55
CA ALA A 206 -12.90 8.07 40.23
C ALA A 206 -11.91 9.15 39.76
N VAL A 207 -10.63 8.79 39.51
CA VAL A 207 -9.64 9.69 38.91
C VAL A 207 -10.09 10.17 37.53
N PHE A 208 -10.58 9.28 36.67
CA PHE A 208 -11.10 9.64 35.35
C PHE A 208 -12.22 10.70 35.44
N GLN A 209 -13.16 10.50 36.36
CA GLN A 209 -14.30 11.40 36.61
C GLN A 209 -13.93 12.68 37.38
N ALA A 210 -12.72 12.77 37.94
CA ALA A 210 -12.33 13.89 38.79
C ALA A 210 -12.34 15.22 38.01
N PRO A 211 -12.99 16.28 38.53
CA PRO A 211 -12.89 17.61 37.93
C PRO A 211 -11.48 18.17 38.10
N ASP A 212 -11.15 19.21 37.33
CA ASP A 212 -9.89 19.91 37.51
C ASP A 212 -9.81 20.51 38.94
N PRO A 213 -8.71 20.28 39.67
CA PRO A 213 -8.57 20.74 41.04
C PRO A 213 -8.17 22.21 41.10
N ASP A 214 -8.48 22.86 42.22
CA ASP A 214 -7.90 24.17 42.55
C ASP A 214 -6.39 24.01 42.81
N LEU A 215 -5.57 24.59 41.94
CA LEU A 215 -4.11 24.47 41.99
C LEU A 215 -3.50 25.59 42.84
N PRO A 216 -2.59 25.28 43.78
CA PRO A 216 -2.00 26.27 44.69
C PRO A 216 -0.86 27.07 44.02
N ALA A 217 -1.19 27.89 43.02
CA ALA A 217 -0.22 28.64 42.24
C ALA A 217 0.59 29.69 43.03
N GLU A 218 0.06 30.11 44.19
CA GLU A 218 0.69 31.09 45.10
C GLU A 218 1.46 30.43 46.27
N ASP A 219 1.55 29.09 46.31
CA ASP A 219 2.28 28.39 47.37
C ASP A 219 3.78 28.79 47.34
N PRO A 220 4.33 29.30 48.47
CA PRO A 220 5.74 29.65 48.57
C PRO A 220 6.71 28.54 48.13
N ALA A 221 6.33 27.27 48.31
CA ALA A 221 7.12 26.12 47.91
C ALA A 221 7.38 26.05 46.39
N PHE A 222 6.44 26.56 45.57
CA PHE A 222 6.53 26.49 44.11
C PHE A 222 7.12 27.74 43.45
N THR A 223 7.42 28.80 44.21
CA THR A 223 7.96 30.07 43.69
C THR A 223 9.25 29.95 42.87
N VAL A 224 10.03 28.88 43.08
CA VAL A 224 11.25 28.60 42.30
C VAL A 224 10.95 28.15 40.85
N LEU A 225 9.72 27.74 40.56
CA LEU A 225 9.27 27.30 39.24
C LEU A 225 8.91 28.46 38.30
N GLY A 226 8.74 29.68 38.83
CA GLY A 226 8.44 30.88 38.05
C GLY A 226 7.46 31.82 38.76
N ASP A 227 6.84 32.71 37.98
CA ASP A 227 5.71 33.52 38.44
C ASP A 227 4.44 32.65 38.65
N PRO A 228 3.37 33.15 39.30
CA PRO A 228 2.17 32.36 39.57
C PRO A 228 1.54 31.73 38.31
N ALA A 229 1.62 32.39 37.16
CA ALA A 229 1.09 31.86 35.90
C ALA A 229 1.92 30.65 35.41
N ALA A 230 3.25 30.72 35.49
CA ALA A 230 4.14 29.61 35.17
C ALA A 230 3.98 28.43 36.13
N VAL A 231 3.78 28.70 37.43
CA VAL A 231 3.47 27.68 38.44
C VAL A 231 2.16 26.98 38.11
N GLN A 232 1.10 27.75 37.84
CA GLN A 232 -0.22 27.21 37.50
C GLN A 232 -0.15 26.29 36.28
N PHE A 233 0.54 26.72 35.20
CA PHE A 233 0.72 25.90 34.00
C PHE A 233 1.43 24.57 34.28
N ARG A 234 2.51 24.60 35.09
CA ARG A 234 3.28 23.39 35.44
C ARG A 234 2.47 22.44 36.31
N LEU A 235 1.77 22.96 37.32
CA LEU A 235 0.89 22.15 38.17
C LEU A 235 -0.28 21.57 37.37
N GLN A 236 -0.82 22.29 36.39
CA GLN A 236 -1.87 21.78 35.51
C GLN A 236 -1.34 20.69 34.57
N ARG A 237 -0.09 20.80 34.10
CA ARG A 237 0.58 19.73 33.35
C ARG A 237 0.80 18.49 34.23
N LEU A 238 1.25 18.67 35.47
CA LEU A 238 1.40 17.58 36.45
C LEU A 238 0.07 16.89 36.71
N TRP A 239 -0.98 17.65 37.02
CA TRP A 239 -2.34 17.13 37.22
C TRP A 239 -2.81 16.31 36.03
N ARG A 240 -2.71 16.84 34.80
CA ARG A 240 -3.17 16.11 33.60
C ARG A 240 -2.41 14.81 33.39
N ARG A 241 -1.08 14.84 33.49
CA ARG A 241 -0.26 13.62 33.35
C ARG A 241 -0.55 12.59 34.43
N TRP A 242 -0.68 13.03 35.68
CA TRP A 242 -1.07 12.16 36.79
C TRP A 242 -2.45 11.56 36.57
N LYS A 243 -3.45 12.39 36.19
CA LYS A 243 -4.82 11.94 35.91
C LYS A 243 -4.85 10.92 34.77
N GLU A 244 -4.17 11.19 33.65
CA GLU A 244 -4.06 10.29 32.51
C GLU A 244 -3.43 8.95 32.91
N ARG A 245 -2.29 8.99 33.61
CA ARG A 245 -1.55 7.80 34.04
C ARG A 245 -2.34 6.97 35.06
N ALA A 246 -2.83 7.60 36.12
CA ALA A 246 -3.58 6.93 37.18
C ALA A 246 -4.94 6.41 36.71
N ALA A 247 -5.58 7.04 35.71
CA ALA A 247 -6.81 6.51 35.12
C ALA A 247 -6.55 5.31 34.20
N ALA A 248 -5.40 5.24 33.53
CA ALA A 248 -5.06 4.20 32.55
C ALA A 248 -4.31 2.99 33.15
N ASP A 249 -3.93 3.02 34.42
CA ASP A 249 -3.17 1.95 35.08
C ASP A 249 -4.06 1.05 35.96
N TRP A 250 -3.58 -0.16 36.27
CA TRP A 250 -4.18 -1.05 37.29
C TRP A 250 -3.65 -0.78 38.70
N LEU A 251 -2.68 0.14 38.80
CA LEU A 251 -2.05 0.57 40.03
C LEU A 251 -2.95 1.51 40.83
N THR A 252 -2.70 1.60 42.13
CA THR A 252 -3.41 2.58 42.98
C THR A 252 -2.92 4.01 42.67
N PRO A 253 -3.80 5.03 42.70
CA PRO A 253 -3.43 6.38 42.24
C PRO A 253 -2.24 7.04 42.97
N ASP A 254 -1.98 6.65 44.21
CA ASP A 254 -0.86 7.12 45.04
C ASP A 254 0.51 6.61 44.57
N GLN A 255 0.54 5.49 43.85
CA GLN A 255 1.78 4.89 43.32
C GLN A 255 2.35 5.65 42.11
N GLN A 256 1.66 6.68 41.64
CA GLN A 256 2.12 7.55 40.55
C GLN A 256 2.91 8.78 41.07
N SER A 257 3.42 8.72 42.31
CA SER A 257 4.17 9.80 42.98
C SER A 257 5.47 10.21 42.28
N LEU A 258 6.08 9.31 41.51
CA LEU A 258 7.28 9.60 40.69
C LEU A 258 7.03 10.65 39.60
N LEU A 259 5.77 10.94 39.24
CA LEU A 259 5.45 12.02 38.30
C LEU A 259 5.80 13.41 38.85
N THR A 260 6.06 13.55 40.16
CA THR A 260 6.60 14.79 40.74
C THR A 260 7.90 15.25 40.09
N TYR A 261 8.71 14.33 39.54
CA TYR A 261 9.94 14.66 38.82
C TYR A 261 9.69 15.46 37.53
N ASP A 262 8.46 15.51 37.00
CA ASP A 262 8.12 16.44 35.91
C ASP A 262 8.26 17.92 36.33
N LEU A 263 8.30 18.22 37.62
CA LEU A 263 8.55 19.56 38.15
C LEU A 263 10.03 19.96 38.12
N GLU A 264 10.97 19.03 37.85
CA GLU A 264 12.41 19.32 37.80
C GLU A 264 12.82 20.24 36.64
N GLU A 265 12.02 20.23 35.55
CA GLU A 265 12.35 20.88 34.29
C GLU A 265 12.63 22.38 34.48
N GLY A 266 13.89 22.81 34.37
CA GLY A 266 14.30 24.21 34.50
C GLY A 266 14.87 24.63 35.86
N ILE A 267 14.95 23.75 36.88
CA ILE A 267 15.58 24.04 38.18
C ILE A 267 17.05 23.56 38.18
N GLN A 268 17.89 24.05 37.25
CA GLN A 268 19.23 23.47 37.06
C GLN A 268 20.32 23.86 38.10
N ARG A 269 20.03 24.63 39.16
CA ARG A 269 21.09 25.12 40.09
C ARG A 269 20.72 25.23 41.58
N LYS A 270 19.60 24.67 42.05
CA LYS A 270 19.12 24.88 43.44
C LYS A 270 18.58 23.60 44.11
N TYR A 271 19.46 22.65 44.37
CA TYR A 271 19.13 21.31 44.91
C TYR A 271 18.24 21.32 46.19
N LYS A 272 18.48 22.25 47.13
CA LYS A 272 17.64 22.38 48.34
C LYS A 272 16.22 22.85 48.06
N GLN A 273 16.04 23.77 47.11
CA GLN A 273 14.72 24.28 46.72
C GLN A 273 13.98 23.25 45.87
N LEU A 274 14.71 22.48 45.06
CA LEU A 274 14.16 21.36 44.31
C LEU A 274 13.53 20.30 45.23
N ARG A 275 14.21 19.91 46.32
CA ARG A 275 13.65 18.96 47.31
C ARG A 275 12.33 19.45 47.93
N VAL A 276 12.22 20.76 48.20
CA VAL A 276 10.99 21.36 48.74
C VAL A 276 9.85 21.31 47.72
N VAL A 277 10.13 21.60 46.45
CA VAL A 277 9.15 21.48 45.35
C VAL A 277 8.68 20.04 45.18
N LEU A 278 9.60 19.08 45.14
CA LEU A 278 9.26 17.67 44.95
C LEU A 278 8.45 17.11 46.13
N ALA A 279 8.82 17.45 47.37
CA ALA A 279 8.06 17.06 48.56
C ALA A 279 6.63 17.63 48.53
N ARG A 280 6.48 18.93 48.22
CA ARG A 280 5.14 19.55 48.13
C ARG A 280 4.34 19.01 46.95
N GLY A 281 4.99 18.69 45.83
CA GLY A 281 4.37 18.01 44.69
C GLY A 281 3.87 16.61 45.05
N ALA A 282 4.63 15.86 45.86
CA ALA A 282 4.24 14.53 46.32
C ALA A 282 3.02 14.61 47.23
N GLU A 283 2.99 15.58 48.16
CA GLU A 283 1.82 15.85 49.00
C GLU A 283 0.56 16.13 48.16
N LEU A 284 0.66 16.92 47.08
CA LEU A 284 -0.47 17.17 46.18
C LEU A 284 -0.96 15.89 45.50
N ILE A 285 -0.05 15.05 45.00
CA ILE A 285 -0.43 13.75 44.41
C ILE A 285 -1.13 12.86 45.45
N THR A 286 -0.60 12.80 46.68
CA THR A 286 -1.23 12.05 47.78
C THR A 286 -2.61 12.59 48.13
N GLU A 287 -2.80 13.92 48.17
CA GLU A 287 -4.11 14.54 48.39
C GLU A 287 -5.12 14.18 47.28
N TRP A 288 -4.68 14.21 46.02
CA TRP A 288 -5.50 13.81 44.87
C TRP A 288 -5.86 12.33 44.90
N ALA A 289 -4.90 11.46 45.19
CA ALA A 289 -5.11 10.02 45.32
C ALA A 289 -6.08 9.69 46.46
N ALA A 290 -5.91 10.31 47.64
CA ALA A 290 -6.81 10.12 48.77
C ALA A 290 -8.24 10.59 48.47
N ARG A 291 -8.41 11.67 47.71
CA ARG A 291 -9.72 12.14 47.25
C ARG A 291 -10.38 11.13 46.30
N ALA A 292 -9.63 10.59 45.35
CA ALA A 292 -10.12 9.56 44.43
C ALA A 292 -10.50 8.28 45.17
N GLN A 293 -9.66 7.83 46.12
CA GLN A 293 -9.96 6.66 46.95
C GLN A 293 -11.23 6.89 47.80
N SER A 294 -11.37 8.05 48.44
CA SER A 294 -12.58 8.35 49.21
C SER A 294 -13.85 8.40 48.35
N GLN A 295 -13.74 8.78 47.08
CA GLN A 295 -14.85 8.72 46.13
C GLN A 295 -15.15 7.29 45.70
N ALA A 296 -14.14 6.43 45.53
CA ALA A 296 -14.31 5.01 45.26
C ALA A 296 -14.98 4.29 46.44
N ASP A 297 -14.54 4.54 47.68
CA ASP A 297 -15.08 3.91 48.90
C ASP A 297 -16.55 4.27 49.18
N ARG A 298 -17.03 5.41 48.65
CA ARG A 298 -18.42 5.86 48.78
C ARG A 298 -19.36 5.20 47.77
N GLN A 299 -18.84 4.44 46.81
CA GLN A 299 -19.67 3.76 45.82
C GLN A 299 -20.39 2.59 46.49
N PRO A 300 -21.74 2.54 46.44
CA PRO A 300 -22.50 1.40 46.93
C PRO A 300 -22.13 0.12 46.17
N GLU A 301 -22.25 -1.04 46.83
CA GLU A 301 -22.34 -2.34 46.16
C GLU A 301 -23.62 -2.35 45.30
N TYR A 302 -23.54 -1.81 44.09
CA TYR A 302 -24.63 -1.81 43.11
C TYR A 302 -24.64 -3.15 42.32
N PRO A 303 -25.80 -3.53 41.75
CA PRO A 303 -25.88 -4.74 40.93
C PRO A 303 -24.95 -4.63 39.72
N GLU A 304 -24.30 -5.73 39.36
CA GLU A 304 -23.38 -5.81 38.21
C GLU A 304 -24.12 -5.52 36.90
N TRP A 305 -23.57 -4.60 36.11
CA TRP A 305 -24.12 -4.21 34.80
C TRP A 305 -23.43 -5.02 33.69
N PRO A 306 -24.22 -5.63 32.78
CA PRO A 306 -23.66 -6.27 31.59
C PRO A 306 -23.16 -5.21 30.60
N ILE A 307 -21.89 -5.32 30.21
CA ILE A 307 -21.26 -4.50 29.16
C ILE A 307 -20.68 -5.43 28.12
N LEU A 308 -20.96 -5.17 26.85
CA LEU A 308 -20.27 -5.83 25.75
C LEU A 308 -19.05 -4.98 25.37
N ALA A 309 -17.86 -5.56 25.55
CA ALA A 309 -16.60 -4.90 25.23
C ALA A 309 -15.91 -5.60 24.06
N ARG A 310 -15.40 -4.82 23.11
CA ARG A 310 -14.62 -5.30 21.97
C ARG A 310 -13.24 -4.67 21.97
N VAL A 311 -12.22 -5.51 21.86
CA VAL A 311 -10.83 -5.05 21.68
C VAL A 311 -10.65 -4.65 20.21
N PRO A 312 -10.23 -3.40 19.92
CA PRO A 312 -10.01 -2.96 18.55
C PRO A 312 -8.89 -3.78 17.88
N GLU A 313 -9.03 -4.02 16.58
CA GLU A 313 -7.94 -4.54 15.76
C GLU A 313 -6.97 -3.39 15.49
N ALA A 314 -5.71 -3.52 15.88
CA ALA A 314 -4.69 -2.54 15.51
C ALA A 314 -4.53 -2.55 13.98
N GLU A 315 -4.55 -1.38 13.33
CA GLU A 315 -4.14 -1.25 11.93
C GLU A 315 -2.68 -1.72 11.84
N THR A 316 -2.47 -2.90 11.27
CA THR A 316 -1.14 -3.50 11.15
C THR A 316 -0.21 -2.55 10.40
N SER A 317 0.74 -1.95 11.11
CA SER A 317 1.84 -1.20 10.50
C SER A 317 2.73 -2.15 9.70
N GLU A 318 3.43 -1.61 8.69
CA GLU A 318 4.13 -2.31 7.60
C GLU A 318 5.19 -3.36 8.00
N SER A 319 5.48 -3.54 9.28
CA SER A 319 6.24 -4.69 9.77
C SER A 319 5.28 -5.83 10.07
N GLY A 320 5.39 -6.94 9.35
CA GLY A 320 4.63 -8.19 9.57
C GLY A 320 4.93 -8.89 10.91
N PHE A 321 4.87 -8.15 12.01
CA PHE A 321 4.89 -8.62 13.38
C PHE A 321 3.55 -8.27 14.03
N ARG A 322 3.10 -9.19 14.89
CA ARG A 322 1.84 -9.22 15.64
C ARG A 322 1.16 -7.86 15.83
N GLY A 323 -0.13 -7.79 15.53
CA GLY A 323 -0.98 -6.77 16.15
C GLY A 323 -1.09 -7.12 17.63
N ASP A 324 -0.30 -6.46 18.47
CA ASP A 324 -0.18 -6.84 19.88
C ASP A 324 -1.44 -6.41 20.63
N PHE A 325 -2.23 -7.40 21.06
CA PHE A 325 -3.41 -7.22 21.91
C PHE A 325 -3.10 -6.31 23.11
N GLU A 326 -1.89 -6.39 23.66
CA GLU A 326 -1.42 -5.58 24.79
C GLU A 326 -1.12 -4.11 24.41
N GLU A 327 -0.62 -3.85 23.21
CA GLU A 327 -0.37 -2.47 22.74
C GLU A 327 -1.67 -1.71 22.44
N ALA A 328 -2.74 -2.44 22.12
CA ALA A 328 -4.05 -1.87 21.79
C ALA A 328 -4.89 -1.43 23.00
N VAL A 329 -4.52 -1.83 24.22
CA VAL A 329 -5.31 -1.59 25.43
C VAL A 329 -4.51 -1.05 26.60
N THR A 330 -5.15 -0.24 27.44
CA THR A 330 -4.51 0.23 28.66
C THR A 330 -4.40 -0.88 29.71
N HIS A 331 -3.49 -0.73 30.67
CA HIS A 331 -3.41 -1.64 31.83
C HIS A 331 -4.75 -1.69 32.60
N TRP A 332 -5.43 -0.54 32.75
CA TRP A 332 -6.75 -0.51 33.37
C TRP A 332 -7.76 -1.37 32.59
N ASP A 333 -7.79 -1.25 31.25
CA ASP A 333 -8.67 -2.05 30.40
C ASP A 333 -8.34 -3.55 30.49
N LEU A 334 -7.05 -3.92 30.50
CA LEU A 334 -6.62 -5.31 30.70
C LEU A 334 -7.09 -5.87 32.04
N ALA A 335 -6.96 -5.11 33.12
CA ALA A 335 -7.39 -5.54 34.44
C ALA A 335 -8.92 -5.65 34.53
N VAL A 336 -9.67 -4.76 33.87
CA VAL A 336 -11.13 -4.84 33.76
C VAL A 336 -11.55 -6.11 32.99
N LEU A 337 -10.93 -6.37 31.84
CA LEU A 337 -11.17 -7.59 31.06
C LEU A 337 -10.79 -8.84 31.86
N ALA A 338 -9.65 -8.84 32.55
CA ALA A 338 -9.20 -9.97 33.35
C ALA A 338 -10.15 -10.26 34.51
N ALA A 339 -10.60 -9.24 35.24
CA ALA A 339 -11.41 -9.41 36.45
C ALA A 339 -12.90 -9.68 36.16
N TYR A 340 -13.49 -9.00 35.17
CA TYR A 340 -14.95 -8.93 35.03
C TYR A 340 -15.52 -9.68 33.82
N THR A 341 -14.69 -10.33 33.00
CA THR A 341 -15.20 -11.18 31.90
C THR A 341 -15.93 -12.39 32.45
N VAL A 342 -17.19 -12.56 32.03
CA VAL A 342 -18.01 -13.74 32.33
C VAL A 342 -18.21 -14.66 31.13
N GLU A 343 -18.13 -14.12 29.92
CA GLU A 343 -18.22 -14.87 28.66
C GLU A 343 -17.33 -14.19 27.61
N ALA A 344 -16.66 -14.95 26.75
CA ALA A 344 -15.78 -14.41 25.71
C ALA A 344 -15.95 -15.13 24.37
N ASP A 345 -16.15 -14.35 23.31
CA ASP A 345 -15.95 -14.75 21.92
C ASP A 345 -14.57 -14.25 21.47
N TRP A 346 -13.56 -15.09 21.69
CA TRP A 346 -12.19 -14.83 21.29
C TRP A 346 -12.02 -14.73 19.77
N GLY A 347 -12.92 -15.32 18.97
CA GLY A 347 -12.89 -15.21 17.52
C GLY A 347 -13.14 -13.78 17.05
N ARG A 348 -13.85 -12.98 17.84
CA ARG A 348 -14.18 -11.57 17.56
C ARG A 348 -13.59 -10.58 18.54
N ARG A 349 -12.75 -11.06 19.46
CA ARG A 349 -12.23 -10.29 20.58
C ARG A 349 -13.34 -9.53 21.32
N THR A 350 -14.48 -10.19 21.49
CA THR A 350 -15.68 -9.62 22.11
C THR A 350 -15.95 -10.34 23.43
N MET A 351 -16.04 -9.60 24.53
CA MET A 351 -16.25 -10.12 25.87
C MET A 351 -17.52 -9.53 26.47
N LEU A 352 -18.28 -10.35 27.17
CA LEU A 352 -19.34 -9.92 28.07
C LEU A 352 -18.74 -9.71 29.45
N LEU A 353 -18.84 -8.48 29.95
CA LEU A 353 -18.35 -8.07 31.26
C LEU A 353 -19.51 -7.88 32.23
N ARG A 354 -19.32 -8.27 33.49
CA ARG A 354 -20.23 -7.93 34.60
C ARG A 354 -19.48 -7.01 35.56
N VAL A 355 -19.70 -5.70 35.43
CA VAL A 355 -18.91 -4.67 36.13
C VAL A 355 -19.78 -3.88 37.10
N PRO A 356 -19.18 -3.30 38.16
CA PRO A 356 -19.83 -2.25 38.95
C PRO A 356 -20.33 -1.11 38.05
N ALA A 357 -21.50 -0.53 38.39
CA ALA A 357 -22.17 0.48 37.57
C ALA A 357 -21.24 1.64 37.16
N VAL A 358 -20.40 2.14 38.07
CA VAL A 358 -19.45 3.24 37.77
C VAL A 358 -18.36 2.87 36.77
N ILE A 359 -17.89 1.61 36.78
CA ILE A 359 -16.96 1.11 35.76
C ILE A 359 -17.69 1.03 34.42
N GLY A 360 -18.94 0.52 34.42
CA GLY A 360 -19.79 0.49 33.23
C GLY A 360 -20.05 1.87 32.62
N GLU A 361 -20.36 2.87 33.44
CA GLU A 361 -20.53 4.26 33.01
C GLU A 361 -19.25 4.81 32.35
N ARG A 362 -18.07 4.54 32.92
CA ARG A 362 -16.79 4.93 32.32
C ARG A 362 -16.56 4.27 30.96
N LEU A 363 -16.80 2.96 30.86
CA LEU A 363 -16.64 2.20 29.62
C LEU A 363 -17.53 2.79 28.51
N LEU A 364 -18.79 3.11 28.83
CA LEU A 364 -19.76 3.66 27.88
C LEU A 364 -19.51 5.14 27.53
N ALA A 365 -18.86 5.90 28.42
CA ALA A 365 -18.53 7.31 28.19
C ALA A 365 -17.28 7.53 27.31
N GLY A 366 -16.68 6.46 26.76
CA GLY A 366 -15.43 6.55 25.98
C GLY A 366 -14.18 6.76 26.84
N GLY A 367 -14.22 6.40 28.12
CA GLY A 367 -13.08 6.45 29.04
C GLY A 367 -12.14 5.24 28.99
N SER A 368 -12.21 4.48 27.89
CA SER A 368 -11.53 3.21 27.63
C SER A 368 -11.06 3.18 26.17
N THR A 369 -10.02 2.40 25.86
CA THR A 369 -9.65 2.13 24.46
C THR A 369 -10.51 1.04 23.81
N LEU A 370 -11.34 0.38 24.60
CA LEU A 370 -12.28 -0.64 24.14
C LEU A 370 -13.48 0.00 23.44
N VAL A 371 -14.04 -0.72 22.47
CA VAL A 371 -15.34 -0.37 21.89
C VAL A 371 -16.41 -1.03 22.75
N CYS A 372 -17.14 -0.23 23.53
CA CYS A 372 -18.12 -0.71 24.50
C CYS A 372 -19.55 -0.31 24.15
N GLU A 373 -20.48 -1.24 24.35
CA GLU A 373 -21.92 -1.01 24.26
C GLU A 373 -22.67 -1.70 25.43
N PRO A 374 -23.90 -1.27 25.77
CA PRO A 374 -24.70 -1.96 26.78
C PRO A 374 -24.90 -3.43 26.38
N GLY A 375 -24.61 -4.35 27.29
CA GLY A 375 -24.78 -5.79 27.06
C GLY A 375 -26.16 -6.31 27.51
N ASP A 376 -26.53 -7.48 27.01
CA ASP A 376 -27.64 -8.29 27.52
C ASP A 376 -27.10 -9.46 28.38
N ASP A 377 -27.96 -10.40 28.77
CA ASP A 377 -27.58 -11.56 29.61
C ASP A 377 -26.68 -12.60 28.93
N GLY A 378 -26.22 -12.37 27.70
CA GLY A 378 -25.32 -13.28 26.97
C GLY A 378 -24.65 -12.63 25.77
N LEU A 379 -23.64 -13.30 25.20
CA LEU A 379 -23.01 -12.84 23.97
C LEU A 379 -23.98 -12.82 22.78
N PRO A 380 -23.89 -11.80 21.90
CA PRO A 380 -24.71 -11.77 20.70
C PRO A 380 -24.41 -12.96 19.80
N ALA A 381 -25.46 -13.57 19.25
CA ALA A 381 -25.32 -14.66 18.32
C ALA A 381 -24.40 -14.25 17.16
N PRO A 382 -23.52 -15.14 16.69
CA PRO A 382 -22.65 -14.78 15.59
C PRO A 382 -23.45 -14.41 14.34
N PRO A 383 -23.22 -13.24 13.68
CA PRO A 383 -23.65 -13.03 12.32
C PRO A 383 -23.37 -14.29 11.52
N ASN A 384 -24.40 -14.74 10.82
CA ASN A 384 -24.36 -15.91 9.95
C ASN A 384 -23.51 -15.56 8.72
N ILE A 385 -22.19 -15.46 8.90
CA ILE A 385 -21.23 -15.32 7.80
C ILE A 385 -21.01 -16.74 7.26
N ARG A 386 -22.08 -17.31 6.72
CA ARG A 386 -22.02 -18.47 5.82
C ARG A 386 -22.25 -17.98 4.40
N ALA A 387 -21.48 -16.99 3.98
CA ALA A 387 -21.36 -16.70 2.57
C ALA A 387 -20.16 -17.52 2.07
N THR A 388 -20.44 -18.67 1.46
CA THR A 388 -19.46 -19.45 0.69
C THR A 388 -18.73 -18.61 -0.36
N ASP A 389 -19.29 -17.45 -0.70
CA ASP A 389 -18.79 -16.48 -1.69
C ASP A 389 -17.57 -15.66 -1.22
N GLU A 390 -17.14 -15.81 0.04
CA GLU A 390 -15.92 -15.16 0.57
C GLU A 390 -14.69 -16.10 0.56
N LEU A 391 -14.87 -17.38 0.24
CA LEU A 391 -13.82 -18.40 0.34
C LEU A 391 -12.92 -18.43 -0.90
N LEU A 392 -11.64 -18.05 -0.73
CA LEU A 392 -10.60 -18.28 -1.73
C LEU A 392 -10.38 -19.79 -1.89
N THR A 393 -10.87 -20.32 -3.00
CA THR A 393 -10.85 -21.75 -3.34
C THR A 393 -10.30 -21.94 -4.76
N PRO A 394 -9.85 -23.15 -5.15
CA PRO A 394 -9.29 -23.39 -6.46
C PRO A 394 -10.14 -22.88 -7.62
N GLY A 395 -9.51 -22.15 -8.53
CA GLY A 395 -10.11 -21.55 -9.72
C GLY A 395 -10.86 -20.25 -9.50
N VAL A 396 -10.87 -19.70 -8.28
CA VAL A 396 -11.25 -18.28 -8.09
C VAL A 396 -10.14 -17.36 -8.62
N LEU A 397 -8.88 -17.73 -8.39
CA LEU A 397 -7.69 -16.99 -8.83
C LEU A 397 -6.98 -17.78 -9.95
N ASP A 398 -5.68 -17.54 -10.15
CA ASP A 398 -4.90 -18.09 -11.26
C ASP A 398 -4.40 -19.53 -11.06
N ASP A 399 -4.90 -20.25 -10.05
CA ASP A 399 -4.39 -21.54 -9.57
C ASP A 399 -4.91 -22.78 -10.32
N THR A 400 -5.82 -22.59 -11.28
CA THR A 400 -6.31 -23.64 -12.19
C THR A 400 -6.17 -23.22 -13.66
N PRO A 401 -6.23 -24.16 -14.62
CA PRO A 401 -6.34 -23.84 -16.04
C PRO A 401 -7.48 -22.84 -16.29
N VAL A 402 -7.32 -21.90 -17.23
CA VAL A 402 -8.29 -20.82 -17.47
C VAL A 402 -9.71 -21.34 -17.72
N VAL A 403 -9.87 -22.50 -18.36
CA VAL A 403 -11.16 -23.14 -18.64
C VAL A 403 -11.91 -23.62 -17.38
N GLU A 404 -11.20 -23.82 -16.27
CA GLU A 404 -11.75 -24.29 -14.99
C GLU A 404 -12.03 -23.12 -14.01
N ARG A 405 -11.74 -21.88 -14.42
CA ARG A 405 -11.86 -20.71 -13.55
C ARG A 405 -13.29 -20.23 -13.41
N ARG A 406 -13.59 -19.72 -12.22
CA ARG A 406 -14.90 -19.24 -11.79
C ARG A 406 -14.91 -17.71 -11.74
N PRO A 407 -16.10 -17.10 -11.87
CA PRO A 407 -16.24 -15.67 -11.70
C PRO A 407 -15.77 -15.20 -10.32
N ILE A 408 -15.01 -14.11 -10.29
CA ILE A 408 -14.58 -13.48 -9.03
C ILE A 408 -15.68 -12.59 -8.44
N THR A 409 -15.60 -12.36 -7.14
CA THR A 409 -16.54 -11.52 -6.38
C THR A 409 -15.76 -10.44 -5.64
N ALA A 410 -16.43 -9.39 -5.17
CA ALA A 410 -15.80 -8.37 -4.34
C ALA A 410 -15.21 -8.97 -3.04
N ALA A 411 -15.85 -10.00 -2.47
CA ALA A 411 -15.34 -10.68 -1.30
C ALA A 411 -14.03 -11.44 -1.55
N HIS A 412 -13.91 -12.11 -2.71
CA HIS A 412 -12.65 -12.75 -3.10
C HIS A 412 -11.49 -11.74 -3.20
N LEU A 413 -11.74 -10.54 -3.72
CA LEU A 413 -10.72 -9.51 -3.90
C LEU A 413 -10.35 -8.84 -2.57
N ARG A 414 -11.33 -8.62 -1.68
CA ARG A 414 -11.06 -8.24 -0.28
C ARG A 414 -10.19 -9.26 0.43
N ALA A 415 -10.49 -10.55 0.28
CA ALA A 415 -9.69 -11.63 0.86
C ALA A 415 -8.27 -11.68 0.28
N LEU A 416 -8.11 -11.45 -1.04
CA LEU A 416 -6.80 -11.33 -1.68
C LEU A 416 -5.98 -10.18 -1.08
N ARG A 417 -6.55 -8.98 -0.97
CA ARG A 417 -5.89 -7.81 -0.38
C ARG A 417 -5.48 -8.04 1.07
N ALA A 418 -6.38 -8.59 1.88
CA ALA A 418 -6.12 -8.89 3.28
C ALA A 418 -4.98 -9.93 3.46
N ALA A 419 -4.86 -10.90 2.54
CA ALA A 419 -3.87 -11.96 2.65
C ALA A 419 -2.47 -11.59 2.14
N ALA A 420 -2.36 -10.73 1.12
CA ALA A 420 -1.09 -10.41 0.48
C ALA A 420 -0.57 -8.99 0.79
N GLY A 421 -1.24 -8.24 1.68
CA GLY A 421 -0.83 -6.91 2.14
C GLY A 421 -0.68 -5.90 0.99
N LEU A 422 0.20 -4.91 1.17
CA LEU A 422 0.53 -3.86 0.16
C LEU A 422 1.10 -4.42 -1.16
N ALA A 423 1.40 -5.72 -1.24
CA ALA A 423 1.80 -6.36 -2.49
C ALA A 423 0.61 -6.62 -3.44
N THR A 424 -0.62 -6.30 -3.03
CA THR A 424 -1.87 -6.46 -3.83
C THR A 424 -2.31 -5.24 -4.63
N ASP A 425 -1.53 -4.15 -4.56
CA ASP A 425 -1.58 -3.03 -5.50
C ASP A 425 -0.98 -3.44 -6.86
N GLN A 426 -1.45 -4.56 -7.42
CA GLN A 426 -1.00 -5.06 -8.71
C GLN A 426 -2.10 -4.92 -9.75
N LEU A 427 -1.69 -4.59 -10.96
CA LEU A 427 -2.52 -4.77 -12.14
C LEU A 427 -2.77 -6.26 -12.36
N ALA A 428 -4.01 -6.60 -12.67
CA ALA A 428 -4.45 -7.94 -12.99
C ALA A 428 -5.02 -7.99 -14.41
N ILE A 429 -4.67 -9.04 -15.14
CA ILE A 429 -5.35 -9.44 -16.36
C ILE A 429 -6.63 -10.16 -15.95
N VAL A 430 -7.76 -9.70 -16.47
CA VAL A 430 -9.07 -10.32 -16.28
C VAL A 430 -9.75 -10.54 -17.62
N ALA A 431 -10.68 -11.48 -17.69
CA ALA A 431 -11.63 -11.56 -18.80
C ALA A 431 -13.04 -11.30 -18.29
N SER A 432 -13.65 -10.21 -18.74
CA SER A 432 -15.04 -9.86 -18.47
C SER A 432 -15.96 -10.31 -19.60
N VAL A 433 -17.24 -10.50 -19.26
CA VAL A 433 -18.28 -10.77 -20.26
C VAL A 433 -18.52 -9.54 -21.13
N GLU A 434 -18.38 -8.35 -20.56
CA GLU A 434 -18.73 -7.08 -21.18
C GLU A 434 -17.65 -6.56 -22.14
N ASN A 435 -16.38 -6.64 -21.75
CA ASN A 435 -15.26 -5.99 -22.46
C ASN A 435 -14.18 -6.97 -22.96
N GLY A 436 -14.32 -8.28 -22.67
CA GLY A 436 -13.30 -9.26 -23.03
C GLY A 436 -12.08 -9.16 -22.12
N VAL A 437 -10.87 -9.25 -22.69
CA VAL A 437 -9.62 -9.23 -21.90
C VAL A 437 -9.24 -7.80 -21.53
N GLU A 438 -9.15 -7.52 -20.24
CA GLU A 438 -8.81 -6.23 -19.66
C GLU A 438 -7.62 -6.34 -18.71
N VAL A 439 -6.93 -5.22 -18.49
CA VAL A 439 -5.92 -5.07 -17.44
C VAL A 439 -6.44 -4.00 -16.48
N LEU A 440 -6.70 -4.38 -15.23
CA LEU A 440 -7.33 -3.51 -14.24
C LEU A 440 -6.62 -3.64 -12.88
N PRO A 441 -6.59 -2.56 -12.08
CA PRO A 441 -6.28 -2.64 -10.65
C PRO A 441 -7.21 -3.61 -9.92
N VAL A 442 -6.69 -4.36 -8.93
CA VAL A 442 -7.50 -5.23 -8.06
C VAL A 442 -8.65 -4.47 -7.38
N SER A 443 -8.42 -3.23 -6.95
CA SER A 443 -9.43 -2.36 -6.33
C SER A 443 -10.56 -1.98 -7.30
N VAL A 444 -10.22 -1.61 -8.54
CA VAL A 444 -11.22 -1.32 -9.58
C VAL A 444 -12.06 -2.56 -9.89
N ILE A 445 -11.44 -3.74 -9.93
CA ILE A 445 -12.16 -5.00 -10.13
C ILE A 445 -13.12 -5.25 -8.96
N GLU A 446 -12.71 -4.95 -7.72
CA GLU A 446 -13.55 -5.09 -6.53
C GLU A 446 -14.78 -4.18 -6.57
N GLU A 447 -14.60 -2.90 -6.89
CA GLU A 447 -15.68 -1.93 -7.03
C GLU A 447 -16.64 -2.34 -8.15
N ARG A 448 -16.11 -2.78 -9.30
CA ARG A 448 -16.92 -3.28 -10.41
C ARG A 448 -17.69 -4.53 -10.01
N CYS A 449 -17.07 -5.49 -9.31
CA CYS A 449 -17.75 -6.67 -8.78
C CYS A 449 -18.90 -6.29 -7.83
N ALA A 450 -18.68 -5.29 -6.96
CA ALA A 450 -19.72 -4.78 -6.07
C ALA A 450 -20.88 -4.13 -6.84
N ALA A 451 -20.60 -3.55 -8.01
CA ALA A 451 -21.59 -3.02 -8.94
C ALA A 451 -22.21 -4.08 -9.89
N GLY A 452 -21.86 -5.37 -9.74
CA GLY A 452 -22.44 -6.48 -10.51
C GLY A 452 -21.67 -6.91 -11.76
N TRP A 453 -20.43 -6.45 -11.94
CA TRP A 453 -19.52 -6.91 -13.00
C TRP A 453 -19.24 -8.41 -12.88
N ARG A 454 -19.08 -9.08 -14.04
CA ARG A 454 -18.82 -10.52 -14.10
C ARG A 454 -17.62 -10.83 -14.98
N GLY A 455 -16.58 -11.39 -14.37
CA GLY A 455 -15.40 -11.84 -15.08
C GLY A 455 -14.56 -12.82 -14.28
N VAL A 456 -13.54 -13.36 -14.92
CA VAL A 456 -12.59 -14.32 -14.34
C VAL A 456 -11.21 -13.69 -14.21
N PHE A 457 -10.51 -14.02 -13.13
CA PHE A 457 -9.12 -13.61 -12.92
C PHE A 457 -8.18 -14.43 -13.81
N ILE A 458 -7.37 -13.78 -14.63
CA ILE A 458 -6.42 -14.46 -15.54
C ILE A 458 -5.02 -14.53 -14.92
N ALA A 459 -4.46 -13.41 -14.50
CA ALA A 459 -3.10 -13.35 -13.99
C ALA A 459 -2.87 -12.01 -13.29
N GLY A 460 -2.09 -11.99 -12.21
CA GLY A 460 -1.53 -10.76 -11.66
C GLY A 460 -0.26 -10.33 -12.41
N ALA A 461 0.20 -9.10 -12.16
CA ALA A 461 1.49 -8.63 -12.67
C ALA A 461 2.64 -9.59 -12.31
N SER A 462 2.61 -10.18 -11.11
CA SER A 462 3.63 -11.12 -10.63
C SER A 462 3.71 -12.43 -11.43
N ASP A 463 2.67 -12.78 -12.20
CA ASP A 463 2.64 -13.99 -13.02
C ASP A 463 3.34 -13.83 -14.37
N LEU A 464 3.72 -12.60 -14.74
CA LEU A 464 4.49 -12.38 -15.96
C LEU A 464 5.87 -13.05 -15.85
N PRO A 465 6.27 -13.87 -16.83
CA PRO A 465 7.51 -14.62 -16.78
C PRO A 465 8.70 -13.67 -16.72
N ALA A 466 9.73 -14.04 -15.95
CA ALA A 466 10.95 -13.25 -15.83
C ALA A 466 11.61 -12.96 -17.19
N SER A 467 11.45 -13.85 -18.18
CA SER A 467 11.95 -13.64 -19.55
C SER A 467 11.35 -12.42 -20.26
N MET A 468 10.15 -11.96 -19.87
CA MET A 468 9.56 -10.73 -20.43
C MET A 468 10.25 -9.46 -19.93
N ILE A 469 10.78 -9.49 -18.70
CA ILE A 469 11.44 -8.33 -18.08
C ILE A 469 12.96 -8.44 -18.06
N ALA A 470 13.52 -9.61 -18.39
CA ALA A 470 14.96 -9.87 -18.36
C ALA A 470 15.80 -8.82 -19.12
N PRO A 471 15.41 -8.37 -20.34
CA PRO A 471 16.17 -7.35 -21.04
C PRO A 471 16.24 -6.00 -20.30
N TRP A 472 15.20 -5.65 -19.53
CA TRP A 472 15.21 -4.45 -18.69
C TRP A 472 16.04 -4.65 -17.44
N MET A 473 15.92 -5.81 -16.80
CA MET A 473 16.70 -6.16 -15.59
C MET A 473 18.21 -6.19 -15.87
N GLU A 474 18.63 -6.77 -16.99
CA GLU A 474 20.03 -6.83 -17.40
C GLU A 474 20.64 -5.42 -17.56
N ARG A 475 19.88 -4.47 -18.15
CA ARG A 475 20.32 -3.08 -18.30
C ARG A 475 20.46 -2.35 -16.97
N ILE A 476 19.50 -2.52 -16.06
CA ILE A 476 19.57 -1.95 -14.69
C ILE A 476 20.82 -2.42 -13.96
N THR A 477 21.19 -3.70 -14.10
CA THR A 477 22.38 -4.27 -13.45
C THR A 477 23.70 -3.92 -14.13
N ALA A 478 23.67 -3.47 -15.39
CA ALA A 478 24.85 -3.11 -16.15
C ALA A 478 25.26 -1.63 -15.94
N ASP A 479 24.28 -0.74 -15.73
CA ASP A 479 24.49 0.70 -15.53
C ASP A 479 24.59 1.06 -14.04
N ASP A 480 25.77 0.82 -13.44
CA ASP A 480 26.07 1.18 -12.06
C ASP A 480 26.52 2.66 -11.89
N ALA A 481 26.42 3.52 -12.91
CA ALA A 481 27.08 4.83 -12.88
C ALA A 481 26.49 5.98 -13.75
N ALA A 482 25.20 5.99 -14.07
CA ALA A 482 24.59 7.13 -14.76
C ALA A 482 23.70 7.95 -13.80
N ASP A 483 24.01 9.24 -13.67
CA ASP A 483 23.21 10.22 -12.95
C ASP A 483 21.91 10.53 -13.74
N PRO A 484 20.70 10.18 -13.22
CA PRO A 484 19.44 10.36 -13.94
C PRO A 484 19.16 11.79 -14.34
N GLU A 485 19.69 12.78 -13.62
CA GLU A 485 19.44 14.19 -13.91
C GLU A 485 20.31 14.71 -15.08
N ARG A 486 21.38 14.01 -15.49
CA ARG A 486 22.34 14.50 -16.48
C ARG A 486 22.00 14.20 -17.94
N GLU A 487 21.25 13.14 -18.23
CA GLU A 487 20.85 12.81 -19.63
C GLU A 487 19.60 13.55 -20.10
N TRP A 488 18.87 14.18 -19.19
CA TRP A 488 17.57 14.80 -19.45
C TRP A 488 17.60 16.32 -19.46
N ALA A 489 18.69 16.90 -19.96
CA ALA A 489 18.65 18.30 -20.39
C ALA A 489 17.58 18.44 -21.48
N PRO A 490 16.63 19.38 -21.38
CA PRO A 490 15.62 19.61 -22.41
C PRO A 490 16.26 19.85 -23.78
N GLN A 491 16.31 18.82 -24.62
CA GLN A 491 16.85 18.88 -25.99
C GLN A 491 15.85 19.54 -26.96
N HIS A 492 15.11 20.56 -26.51
CA HIS A 492 14.03 21.23 -27.24
C HIS A 492 14.50 22.04 -28.47
N HIS A 493 15.79 22.01 -28.78
CA HIS A 493 16.41 22.78 -29.87
C HIS A 493 17.09 21.91 -30.93
N LEU A 494 16.95 20.58 -30.87
CA LEU A 494 17.49 19.72 -31.92
C LEU A 494 16.77 19.96 -33.24
N SER A 495 17.55 20.00 -34.31
CA SER A 495 17.03 20.08 -35.67
C SER A 495 16.21 18.82 -35.99
N PRO A 496 15.12 18.88 -36.77
CA PRO A 496 14.40 17.69 -37.23
C PRO A 496 15.26 16.67 -37.98
N ARG A 497 16.47 17.05 -38.42
CA ARG A 497 17.46 16.17 -39.05
C ARG A 497 18.33 15.40 -38.06
N ASP A 498 18.31 15.79 -36.79
CA ASP A 498 19.05 15.13 -35.72
C ASP A 498 18.37 13.78 -35.40
N PRO A 499 19.12 12.66 -35.32
CA PRO A 499 18.59 11.36 -34.92
C PRO A 499 17.90 11.37 -33.53
N ASP A 500 18.34 12.23 -32.62
CA ASP A 500 17.78 12.38 -31.27
C ASP A 500 16.57 13.33 -31.22
N PHE A 501 16.20 13.98 -32.34
CA PHE A 501 15.01 14.83 -32.39
C PHE A 501 13.78 14.08 -31.87
N ALA A 502 13.02 14.73 -30.98
CA ALA A 502 11.81 14.19 -30.36
C ALA A 502 11.98 12.85 -29.61
N ARG A 503 13.21 12.41 -29.30
CA ARG A 503 13.46 11.13 -28.60
C ARG A 503 12.67 11.02 -27.29
N HIS A 504 12.56 12.13 -26.56
CA HIS A 504 11.83 12.22 -25.29
C HIS A 504 10.33 11.91 -25.39
N LEU A 505 9.72 11.94 -26.57
CA LEU A 505 8.31 11.57 -26.78
C LEU A 505 8.11 10.06 -26.94
N GLY A 506 9.18 9.30 -27.20
CA GLY A 506 9.10 7.86 -27.47
C GLY A 506 8.90 7.01 -26.23
N ALA A 507 8.32 5.82 -26.42
CA ALA A 507 8.18 4.79 -25.39
C ALA A 507 9.56 4.36 -24.84
N ALA A 508 10.54 4.17 -25.72
CA ALA A 508 11.91 3.80 -25.34
C ALA A 508 12.57 4.81 -24.37
N ALA A 509 12.26 6.11 -24.51
CA ALA A 509 12.76 7.12 -23.58
C ALA A 509 12.12 7.01 -22.19
N GLY A 510 10.82 6.68 -22.11
CA GLY A 510 10.15 6.38 -20.86
C GLY A 510 10.71 5.12 -20.19
N GLU A 511 10.94 4.06 -20.97
CA GLU A 511 11.55 2.82 -20.47
C GLU A 511 12.96 3.05 -19.94
N ALA A 512 13.79 3.84 -20.65
CA ALA A 512 15.15 4.17 -20.22
C ALA A 512 15.13 4.95 -18.91
N TRP A 513 14.26 5.96 -18.81
CA TRP A 513 14.14 6.76 -17.59
C TRP A 513 13.72 5.90 -16.38
N LEU A 514 12.76 4.98 -16.56
CA LEU A 514 12.37 4.06 -15.49
C LEU A 514 13.52 3.14 -15.07
N GLN A 515 14.29 2.63 -16.03
CA GLN A 515 15.47 1.81 -15.72
C GLN A 515 16.48 2.60 -14.89
N THR A 516 16.80 3.84 -15.26
CA THR A 516 17.72 4.69 -14.51
C THR A 516 17.23 4.97 -13.09
N MET A 517 15.93 5.23 -12.90
CA MET A 517 15.35 5.35 -11.55
C MET A 517 15.55 4.06 -10.75
N LEU A 518 15.21 2.92 -11.33
CA LEU A 518 15.26 1.61 -10.67
C LEU A 518 16.70 1.12 -10.39
N SER A 519 17.71 1.67 -11.07
CA SER A 519 19.13 1.41 -10.78
C SER A 519 19.57 1.91 -9.41
N ALA A 520 18.84 2.85 -8.79
CA ALA A 520 19.17 3.33 -7.46
C ALA A 520 19.23 2.19 -6.42
N SER A 521 20.18 2.28 -5.49
CA SER A 521 20.51 1.22 -4.53
C SER A 521 19.44 0.95 -3.47
N HIS A 522 18.50 1.88 -3.28
CA HIS A 522 17.41 1.73 -2.32
C HIS A 522 16.26 0.85 -2.86
N TYR A 523 16.20 0.57 -4.16
CA TYR A 523 15.23 -0.38 -4.71
C TYR A 523 15.75 -1.81 -4.58
N SER A 524 14.99 -2.65 -3.86
CA SER A 524 15.24 -4.09 -3.80
C SER A 524 14.99 -4.76 -5.15
N HIS A 525 15.60 -5.93 -5.36
CA HIS A 525 15.37 -6.74 -6.55
C HIS A 525 13.87 -7.04 -6.79
N GLY A 526 13.12 -7.31 -5.70
CA GLY A 526 11.68 -7.57 -5.78
C GLY A 526 10.86 -6.37 -6.25
N GLU A 527 11.22 -5.15 -5.81
CA GLU A 527 10.55 -3.91 -6.22
C GLU A 527 10.85 -3.57 -7.69
N ARG A 528 12.09 -3.79 -8.14
CA ARG A 528 12.49 -3.62 -9.54
C ARG A 528 11.65 -4.50 -10.45
N GLU A 529 11.59 -5.81 -10.16
CA GLU A 529 10.80 -6.72 -10.97
C GLU A 529 9.31 -6.38 -10.96
N ARG A 530 8.74 -6.03 -9.79
CA ARG A 530 7.32 -5.65 -9.66
C ARG A 530 6.99 -4.46 -10.55
N THR A 531 7.82 -3.42 -10.51
CA THR A 531 7.62 -2.18 -11.27
C THR A 531 7.69 -2.44 -12.78
N LEU A 532 8.66 -3.24 -13.24
CA LEU A 532 8.81 -3.60 -14.65
C LEU A 532 7.67 -4.48 -15.16
N ARG A 533 7.17 -5.43 -14.35
CA ARG A 533 5.99 -6.24 -14.70
C ARG A 533 4.73 -5.36 -14.77
N CYS A 534 4.60 -4.37 -13.88
CA CYS A 534 3.52 -3.40 -13.94
C CYS A 534 3.56 -2.58 -15.25
N LEU A 535 4.74 -2.07 -15.65
CA LEU A 535 4.93 -1.41 -16.95
C LEU A 535 4.54 -2.31 -18.13
N ALA A 536 4.95 -3.58 -18.12
CA ALA A 536 4.65 -4.53 -19.18
C ALA A 536 3.13 -4.73 -19.38
N LEU A 537 2.34 -4.70 -18.31
CA LEU A 537 0.88 -4.74 -18.38
C LEU A 537 0.30 -3.39 -18.80
N ALA A 538 0.65 -2.32 -18.07
CA ALA A 538 0.06 -0.99 -18.23
C ALA A 538 0.24 -0.41 -19.63
N ARG A 539 1.37 -0.69 -20.29
CA ARG A 539 1.66 -0.17 -21.65
C ARG A 539 0.67 -0.63 -22.71
N ASN A 540 -0.02 -1.74 -22.48
CA ASN A 540 -0.99 -2.32 -23.42
C ASN A 540 -2.44 -1.95 -23.11
N VAL A 541 -2.69 -1.23 -22.01
CA VAL A 541 -4.02 -0.79 -21.63
C VAL A 541 -4.52 0.24 -22.65
N HIS A 542 -5.74 0.09 -23.15
CA HIS A 542 -6.26 1.03 -24.15
C HIS A 542 -6.42 2.43 -23.57
N ASP A 543 -7.15 2.61 -22.46
CA ASP A 543 -7.35 3.91 -21.80
C ASP A 543 -6.71 3.89 -20.42
N LEU A 544 -5.68 4.72 -20.19
CA LEU A 544 -4.94 4.70 -18.93
C LEU A 544 -5.76 5.18 -17.73
N ARG A 545 -6.88 5.88 -17.95
CA ARG A 545 -7.80 6.29 -16.88
C ARG A 545 -8.41 5.11 -16.13
N THR A 546 -8.46 3.94 -16.75
CA THR A 546 -8.97 2.71 -16.12
C THR A 546 -7.99 2.10 -15.11
N LEU A 547 -6.77 2.63 -15.01
CA LEU A 547 -5.75 2.18 -14.04
C LEU A 547 -5.80 2.94 -12.73
N ASN A 548 -6.68 3.92 -12.59
CA ASN A 548 -6.91 4.61 -11.34
C ASN A 548 -7.67 3.71 -10.36
N GLY A 549 -7.01 3.29 -9.27
CA GLY A 549 -7.57 2.32 -8.34
C GLY A 549 -7.64 2.78 -6.88
N SER A 550 -7.17 3.98 -6.53
CA SER A 550 -7.25 4.50 -5.16
C SER A 550 -7.03 6.00 -5.13
N VAL A 551 -7.83 6.70 -4.32
CA VAL A 551 -7.67 8.14 -4.02
C VAL A 551 -6.56 8.36 -2.97
N ASP A 552 -6.08 7.30 -2.29
CA ASP A 552 -5.00 7.42 -1.32
C ASP A 552 -3.62 7.41 -2.00
N PRO A 553 -2.86 8.53 -1.98
CA PRO A 553 -1.53 8.60 -2.56
C PRO A 553 -0.49 7.67 -1.90
N ARG A 554 -0.78 7.10 -0.73
CA ARG A 554 0.06 6.10 -0.04
C ARG A 554 -0.13 4.68 -0.59
N HIS A 555 -1.24 4.43 -1.30
CA HIS A 555 -1.64 3.12 -1.83
C HIS A 555 -1.87 3.19 -3.34
N ARG A 556 -0.86 3.67 -4.07
CA ARG A 556 -0.92 3.77 -5.54
C ARG A 556 -0.77 2.40 -6.19
N THR A 557 -1.81 1.98 -6.91
CA THR A 557 -1.81 0.71 -7.68
C THR A 557 -0.77 0.66 -8.80
N VAL A 558 -0.43 1.82 -9.37
CA VAL A 558 0.60 1.94 -10.42
C VAL A 558 1.74 2.80 -9.88
N PRO A 559 2.98 2.30 -9.82
CA PRO A 559 4.12 3.09 -9.35
C PRO A 559 4.30 4.36 -10.19
N MET A 560 4.70 5.46 -9.56
CA MET A 560 4.93 6.75 -10.24
C MET A 560 5.86 6.61 -11.45
N GLY A 561 6.92 5.82 -11.29
CA GLY A 561 7.87 5.61 -12.38
C GLY A 561 7.23 4.94 -13.62
N VAL A 562 6.17 4.16 -13.45
CA VAL A 562 5.43 3.57 -14.57
C VAL A 562 4.62 4.64 -15.30
N TRP A 563 3.98 5.58 -14.59
CA TRP A 563 3.27 6.71 -15.23
C TRP A 563 4.21 7.53 -16.12
N GLU A 564 5.37 7.92 -15.60
CA GLU A 564 6.37 8.70 -16.34
C GLU A 564 6.99 7.91 -17.51
N ALA A 565 7.00 6.57 -17.41
CA ALA A 565 7.37 5.68 -18.51
C ALA A 565 6.27 5.51 -19.58
N LEU A 566 5.00 5.82 -19.27
CA LEU A 566 3.86 5.72 -20.19
C LEU A 566 3.52 7.05 -20.86
N LEU A 567 3.72 8.16 -20.15
CA LEU A 567 3.33 9.50 -20.58
C LEU A 567 4.55 10.41 -20.76
N ALA A 568 4.55 11.21 -21.81
CA ALA A 568 5.47 12.31 -21.98
C ALA A 568 4.85 13.59 -21.39
N ALA A 569 5.62 14.29 -20.55
CA ALA A 569 5.23 15.59 -20.03
C ALA A 569 5.27 16.70 -21.09
N ASP A 570 6.04 16.49 -22.16
CA ASP A 570 6.17 17.44 -23.27
C ASP A 570 5.00 17.31 -24.26
N GLY A 571 4.53 18.46 -24.74
CA GLY A 571 3.44 18.54 -25.72
C GLY A 571 3.86 18.13 -27.13
N LEU A 572 2.88 17.74 -27.96
CA LEU A 572 3.10 17.46 -29.38
C LEU A 572 3.19 18.78 -30.16
N ASP A 573 4.26 18.94 -30.95
CA ASP A 573 4.31 19.98 -31.95
C ASP A 573 3.54 19.55 -33.21
N LEU A 574 2.29 20.00 -33.28
CA LEU A 574 1.37 19.67 -34.37
C LEU A 574 1.50 20.59 -35.60
N ARG A 575 2.46 21.53 -35.62
CA ARG A 575 2.65 22.48 -36.72
C ARG A 575 2.74 21.83 -38.11
N PRO A 576 3.44 20.70 -38.33
CA PRO A 576 3.46 20.06 -39.67
C PRO A 576 2.08 19.69 -40.21
N PHE A 577 1.12 19.40 -39.32
CA PHE A 577 -0.20 18.86 -39.67
C PHE A 577 -1.26 19.96 -39.84
N GLN A 578 -1.01 21.16 -39.33
CA GLN A 578 -1.86 22.32 -39.56
C GLN A 578 -1.94 22.65 -41.05
N GLN A 579 -3.08 23.16 -41.51
CA GLN A 579 -3.19 23.68 -42.87
C GLN A 579 -2.24 24.88 -43.06
N GLU A 580 -1.92 25.17 -44.32
CA GLU A 580 -1.22 26.41 -44.64
C GLU A 580 -2.09 27.61 -44.29
N ASP A 581 -1.48 28.58 -43.63
CA ASP A 581 -2.12 29.86 -43.27
C ASP A 581 -1.22 30.98 -43.77
N GLU A 582 -1.71 31.71 -44.79
CA GLU A 582 -1.03 32.82 -45.46
C GLU A 582 -0.94 34.08 -44.57
N THR A 583 -1.71 34.16 -43.47
CA THR A 583 -1.76 35.34 -42.59
C THR A 583 -0.73 35.31 -41.46
N LYS A 584 -0.14 34.15 -41.16
CA LYS A 584 0.88 33.99 -40.11
C LYS A 584 2.28 34.34 -40.66
N MET A 585 3.00 35.23 -39.98
CA MET A 585 4.32 35.75 -40.38
C MET A 585 5.40 34.68 -40.61
N TRP A 586 5.28 33.52 -39.95
CA TRP A 586 6.20 32.37 -40.09
C TRP A 586 5.65 31.26 -41.00
N GLY A 587 4.48 31.52 -41.60
CA GLY A 587 3.59 30.63 -42.34
C GLY A 587 3.07 29.44 -41.51
N GLY A 588 1.84 29.01 -41.78
CA GLY A 588 1.21 27.85 -41.14
C GLY A 588 1.92 26.50 -41.38
N GLY A 589 1.23 25.40 -41.15
CA GLY A 589 1.74 24.04 -41.38
C GLY A 589 1.88 23.68 -42.86
N ILE A 590 2.01 22.38 -43.16
CA ILE A 590 2.06 21.85 -44.55
C ILE A 590 0.86 20.94 -44.84
N GLY A 591 -0.11 20.87 -43.94
CA GLY A 591 -1.26 19.99 -44.04
C GLY A 591 -0.87 18.52 -44.19
N ALA A 592 0.21 18.08 -43.56
CA ALA A 592 0.57 16.67 -43.53
C ALA A 592 -0.57 15.85 -42.88
N PRO A 593 -0.89 14.65 -43.40
CA PRO A 593 -1.88 13.80 -42.73
C PRO A 593 -1.38 13.40 -41.34
N LEU A 594 -2.29 13.23 -40.37
CA LEU A 594 -1.91 12.74 -39.03
C LEU A 594 -1.56 11.24 -39.04
N GLY A 595 -2.23 10.44 -39.88
CA GLY A 595 -1.97 9.00 -40.00
C GLY A 595 -1.94 8.28 -38.66
N VAL A 596 -0.87 7.54 -38.42
CA VAL A 596 -0.65 6.76 -37.19
C VAL A 596 -0.66 7.61 -35.90
N LEU A 597 -0.54 8.93 -36.03
CA LEU A 597 -0.62 9.86 -34.89
C LEU A 597 -2.05 10.27 -34.54
N ALA A 598 -3.03 10.07 -35.43
CA ALA A 598 -4.39 10.58 -35.25
C ALA A 598 -5.00 10.12 -33.91
N ASP A 599 -4.83 8.84 -33.58
CA ASP A 599 -5.37 8.20 -32.38
C ASP A 599 -4.41 8.23 -31.17
N VAL A 600 -3.32 9.01 -31.24
CA VAL A 600 -2.44 9.19 -30.08
C VAL A 600 -3.24 9.86 -28.97
N GLN A 601 -3.30 9.17 -27.84
CA GLN A 601 -4.07 9.59 -26.68
C GLN A 601 -3.36 10.67 -25.88
N ILE A 602 -4.15 11.60 -25.36
CA ILE A 602 -3.71 12.79 -24.67
C ILE A 602 -4.60 12.99 -23.46
N TYR A 603 -3.99 13.15 -22.30
CA TYR A 603 -4.67 13.23 -21.02
C TYR A 603 -4.51 14.63 -20.44
N THR A 604 -5.62 15.24 -20.02
CA THR A 604 -5.63 16.56 -19.39
C THR A 604 -6.68 16.60 -18.29
N THR A 605 -6.43 17.40 -17.25
CA THR A 605 -7.42 17.60 -16.18
C THR A 605 -8.69 18.30 -16.66
N ASN A 606 -8.62 19.04 -17.77
CA ASN A 606 -9.77 19.72 -18.36
C ASN A 606 -9.51 20.09 -19.83
N ALA A 607 -10.38 19.63 -20.72
CA ALA A 607 -10.40 19.94 -22.14
C ALA A 607 -11.46 21.00 -22.51
N ASP A 608 -12.37 21.36 -21.59
CA ASP A 608 -13.39 22.39 -21.81
C ASP A 608 -13.13 23.63 -20.93
N PRO A 609 -12.61 24.74 -21.51
CA PRO A 609 -12.31 25.95 -20.75
C PRO A 609 -13.55 26.58 -20.09
N ALA A 610 -14.77 26.24 -20.53
CA ALA A 610 -16.00 26.78 -19.97
C ALA A 610 -16.41 26.13 -18.64
N VAL A 611 -15.89 24.93 -18.33
CA VAL A 611 -16.38 24.11 -17.20
C VAL A 611 -15.48 24.22 -15.97
N MET A 612 -14.15 24.08 -16.10
CA MET A 612 -13.22 24.07 -14.95
C MET A 612 -11.86 24.78 -15.19
N GLY A 613 -11.86 25.96 -15.82
CA GLY A 613 -10.63 26.74 -15.98
C GLY A 613 -9.58 26.06 -16.90
N LYS A 614 -8.29 26.30 -16.66
CA LYS A 614 -7.23 25.85 -17.57
C LYS A 614 -7.02 24.35 -17.53
N GLY A 615 -6.75 23.73 -18.67
CA GLY A 615 -6.27 22.35 -18.73
C GLY A 615 -4.85 22.22 -18.19
N HIS A 616 -4.60 21.15 -17.43
CA HIS A 616 -3.29 20.82 -16.86
C HIS A 616 -2.84 19.42 -17.27
N SER A 617 -1.53 19.28 -17.46
CA SER A 617 -0.89 17.97 -17.50
C SER A 617 -1.06 17.27 -16.15
N PRO A 618 -1.27 15.95 -16.09
CA PRO A 618 -1.21 15.15 -14.87
C PRO A 618 0.03 15.41 -14.02
N TYR A 619 1.16 15.83 -14.61
CA TYR A 619 2.40 16.13 -13.87
C TYR A 619 2.50 17.57 -13.36
N CYS A 620 1.50 18.41 -13.60
CA CYS A 620 1.52 19.80 -13.18
C CYS A 620 1.37 19.91 -11.66
N SER A 621 2.15 20.79 -11.02
CA SER A 621 1.97 21.12 -9.60
C SER A 621 0.59 21.72 -9.26
N HIS A 622 -0.16 22.17 -10.27
CA HIS A 622 -1.52 22.67 -10.11
C HIS A 622 -2.59 21.57 -10.31
N ALA A 623 -2.19 20.37 -10.74
CA ALA A 623 -3.08 19.20 -10.78
C ALA A 623 -3.11 18.51 -9.40
N HIS A 624 -4.22 17.85 -9.07
CA HIS A 624 -4.44 17.19 -7.77
C HIS A 624 -3.76 15.81 -7.64
N GLY A 625 -2.85 15.45 -8.55
CA GLY A 625 -2.18 14.16 -8.61
C GLY A 625 -0.94 14.20 -9.51
N ARG A 626 -0.24 13.05 -9.65
CA ARG A 626 0.85 12.84 -10.65
C ARG A 626 0.55 11.61 -11.51
N ASP A 627 -0.73 11.32 -11.67
CA ASP A 627 -1.33 10.12 -12.23
C ASP A 627 -2.55 10.54 -13.09
N VAL A 628 -3.06 9.60 -13.88
CA VAL A 628 -4.25 9.81 -14.70
C VAL A 628 -5.45 9.14 -14.02
N THR A 629 -6.54 9.88 -13.89
CA THR A 629 -7.77 9.49 -13.20
C THR A 629 -8.96 9.38 -14.15
N GLU A 630 -10.03 8.72 -13.71
CA GLU A 630 -11.28 8.65 -14.48
C GLU A 630 -11.93 10.00 -14.77
N ASN A 631 -11.58 11.03 -13.98
CA ASN A 631 -12.08 12.39 -14.14
C ASN A 631 -11.28 13.22 -15.14
N ASP A 632 -10.13 12.73 -15.60
CA ASP A 632 -9.35 13.42 -16.63
C ASP A 632 -9.99 13.23 -18.01
N ASP A 633 -9.91 14.27 -18.82
CA ASP A 633 -10.34 14.24 -20.21
C ASP A 633 -9.33 13.49 -21.08
N LEU A 634 -9.87 12.60 -21.91
CA LEU A 634 -9.13 11.89 -22.93
C LEU A 634 -9.39 12.52 -24.30
N LEU A 635 -8.34 13.09 -24.87
CA LEU A 635 -8.30 13.64 -26.21
C LEU A 635 -7.45 12.77 -27.13
N THR A 636 -7.62 12.93 -28.44
CA THR A 636 -6.69 12.43 -29.44
C THR A 636 -5.86 13.57 -30.04
N ALA A 637 -4.73 13.25 -30.70
CA ALA A 637 -3.98 14.26 -31.45
C ALA A 637 -4.83 14.90 -32.56
N ALA A 638 -5.80 14.16 -33.12
CA ALA A 638 -6.76 14.70 -34.08
C ALA A 638 -7.72 15.73 -33.44
N ASP A 639 -8.12 15.54 -32.19
CA ASP A 639 -8.93 16.52 -31.46
C ASP A 639 -8.12 17.78 -31.15
N LEU A 640 -6.86 17.62 -30.70
CA LEU A 640 -5.94 18.75 -30.49
C LEU A 640 -5.71 19.57 -31.76
N LEU A 641 -5.65 18.92 -32.94
CA LEU A 641 -5.46 19.64 -34.20
C LEU A 641 -6.71 20.38 -34.66
N ARG A 642 -7.91 19.85 -34.37
CA ARG A 642 -9.20 20.39 -34.82
C ARG A 642 -9.68 21.59 -34.02
N ARG A 643 -9.21 21.74 -32.77
CA ARG A 643 -9.70 22.74 -31.82
C ARG A 643 -8.59 23.72 -31.45
N GLU A 644 -8.86 25.01 -31.64
CA GLU A 644 -7.95 26.10 -31.23
C GLU A 644 -8.43 26.80 -29.94
N ASP A 645 -9.58 26.39 -29.40
CA ASP A 645 -10.27 27.03 -28.27
C ASP A 645 -9.80 26.58 -26.89
N PHE A 646 -8.82 25.67 -26.81
CA PHE A 646 -8.31 25.18 -25.53
C PHE A 646 -7.58 26.26 -24.73
N ASP A 647 -7.83 26.34 -23.42
CA ASP A 647 -7.07 27.19 -22.50
C ASP A 647 -6.08 26.36 -21.69
N TRP A 648 -4.82 26.34 -22.14
CA TRP A 648 -3.77 25.54 -21.52
C TRP A 648 -3.02 26.30 -20.42
N CYS A 649 -2.60 25.55 -19.41
CA CYS A 649 -1.63 26.05 -18.43
C CYS A 649 -0.27 26.32 -19.10
N SER A 650 0.19 27.58 -19.05
CA SER A 650 1.45 28.02 -19.65
C SER A 650 2.71 27.41 -19.01
N LYS A 651 2.60 26.78 -17.85
CA LYS A 651 3.72 26.11 -17.16
C LYS A 651 3.92 24.67 -17.59
N CYS A 652 2.84 23.92 -17.83
CA CYS A 652 2.91 22.50 -18.14
C CYS A 652 2.47 22.16 -19.57
N GLY A 653 2.11 23.15 -20.39
CA GLY A 653 1.57 22.93 -21.74
C GLY A 653 0.12 22.45 -21.77
N GLY A 654 -0.42 22.00 -20.64
CA GLY A 654 -1.84 21.75 -20.40
C GLY A 654 -2.29 20.30 -20.55
N TYR A 655 -1.42 19.39 -20.98
CA TYR A 655 -1.75 17.97 -21.15
C TYR A 655 -0.50 17.08 -21.06
N ALA A 656 -0.69 15.77 -20.94
CA ALA A 656 0.36 14.76 -21.13
C ALA A 656 0.01 13.85 -22.31
N VAL A 657 1.02 13.48 -23.09
CA VAL A 657 0.85 12.65 -24.30
C VAL A 657 1.20 11.22 -23.96
N ARG A 658 0.40 10.25 -24.41
CA ARG A 658 0.84 8.86 -24.37
C ARG A 658 2.06 8.69 -25.25
N ARG A 659 3.16 8.19 -24.66
CA ARG A 659 4.43 8.08 -25.37
C ARG A 659 4.28 7.32 -26.68
N LEU A 660 4.91 7.86 -27.70
CA LEU A 660 4.80 7.38 -29.07
C LEU A 660 5.50 6.03 -29.21
N THR A 661 4.84 5.10 -29.90
CA THR A 661 5.51 3.89 -30.41
C THR A 661 6.61 4.26 -31.41
N ASP A 662 7.54 3.34 -31.69
CA ASP A 662 8.63 3.60 -32.65
C ASP A 662 8.09 4.03 -34.02
N ILE A 663 7.00 3.40 -34.48
CA ILE A 663 6.34 3.75 -35.76
C ILE A 663 5.76 5.17 -35.72
N GLN A 664 5.11 5.55 -34.63
CA GLN A 664 4.54 6.89 -34.45
C GLN A 664 5.64 7.95 -34.33
N LEU A 665 6.70 7.67 -33.57
CA LEU A 665 7.83 8.58 -33.41
C LEU A 665 8.58 8.80 -34.73
N ASP A 666 8.82 7.74 -35.50
CA ASP A 666 9.43 7.84 -36.82
C ASP A 666 8.56 8.64 -37.80
N TYR A 667 7.24 8.44 -37.75
CA TYR A 667 6.28 9.24 -38.53
C TYR A 667 6.32 10.73 -38.14
N TYR A 668 6.30 11.01 -36.84
CA TYR A 668 6.42 12.37 -36.30
C TYR A 668 7.70 13.05 -36.78
N ARG A 669 8.85 12.36 -36.68
CA ARG A 669 10.15 12.84 -37.17
C ARG A 669 10.13 13.12 -38.67
N ALA A 670 9.59 12.20 -39.47
CA ALA A 670 9.48 12.37 -40.91
C ALA A 670 8.63 13.61 -41.28
N ALA A 671 7.51 13.84 -40.59
CA ALA A 671 6.62 14.97 -40.84
C ALA A 671 7.32 16.31 -40.54
N HIS A 672 8.05 16.36 -39.42
CA HIS A 672 8.86 17.52 -39.04
C HIS A 672 10.01 17.80 -40.01
N ARG A 673 10.66 16.76 -40.55
CA ARG A 673 11.66 16.92 -41.62
C ARG A 673 11.04 17.50 -42.89
N LEU A 674 9.89 16.99 -43.31
CA LEU A 674 9.17 17.50 -44.48
C LEU A 674 8.77 18.97 -44.30
N HIS A 675 8.26 19.32 -43.12
CA HIS A 675 7.92 20.70 -42.76
C HIS A 675 9.14 21.63 -42.69
N SER A 676 10.27 21.16 -42.16
CA SER A 676 11.53 21.90 -42.15
C SER A 676 12.03 22.21 -43.56
N VAL A 677 11.91 21.25 -44.49
CA VAL A 677 12.20 21.47 -45.91
C VAL A 677 11.26 22.52 -46.50
N ALA A 678 9.95 22.45 -46.22
CA ALA A 678 8.99 23.44 -46.69
C ALA A 678 9.32 24.86 -46.22
N LYS A 679 9.69 25.04 -44.94
CA LYS A 679 10.12 26.34 -44.39
C LYS A 679 11.32 26.94 -45.13
N ARG A 680 12.32 26.12 -45.46
CA ARG A 680 13.52 26.56 -46.19
C ARG A 680 13.22 26.99 -47.63
N LEU A 681 12.13 26.51 -48.20
CA LEU A 681 11.68 26.88 -49.54
C LEU A 681 10.71 28.09 -49.56
N ARG A 682 10.34 28.64 -48.38
CA ARG A 682 9.39 29.76 -48.29
C ARG A 682 10.02 31.10 -48.73
N PRO A 683 9.23 32.00 -49.38
CA PRO A 683 9.65 33.35 -49.68
C PRO A 683 10.00 34.13 -48.40
N GLY A 684 11.19 34.70 -48.30
CA GLY A 684 11.67 35.44 -47.12
C GLY A 684 12.86 34.82 -46.41
N PHE A 685 13.22 33.57 -46.73
CA PHE A 685 14.50 32.96 -46.35
C PHE A 685 15.55 33.13 -47.47
N SER A 686 16.84 33.06 -47.11
CA SER A 686 17.94 33.06 -48.08
C SER A 686 17.70 31.95 -49.11
N ARG A 687 17.79 32.33 -50.39
CA ARG A 687 17.60 31.38 -51.50
C ARG A 687 18.66 30.28 -51.39
N PRO A 688 18.27 28.99 -51.37
CA PRO A 688 19.25 27.92 -51.25
C PRO A 688 20.17 27.91 -52.46
N ASP A 689 21.46 27.72 -52.23
CA ASP A 689 22.43 27.57 -53.31
C ASP A 689 22.28 26.21 -54.03
N ALA A 690 23.13 25.96 -55.04
CA ALA A 690 23.05 24.74 -55.83
C ALA A 690 23.30 23.45 -55.00
N GLU A 691 24.21 23.51 -54.02
CA GLU A 691 24.56 22.39 -53.15
C GLU A 691 23.45 22.11 -52.13
N GLU A 692 22.91 23.16 -51.54
CA GLU A 692 21.77 23.10 -50.62
C GLU A 692 20.51 22.59 -51.33
N THR A 693 20.27 23.02 -52.58
CA THR A 693 19.17 22.51 -53.38
C THR A 693 19.33 21.02 -53.69
N ALA A 694 20.54 20.56 -54.06
CA ALA A 694 20.80 19.15 -54.29
C ALA A 694 20.51 18.31 -53.03
N THR A 695 20.90 18.82 -51.86
CA THR A 695 20.60 18.22 -50.55
C THR A 695 19.11 18.17 -50.26
N ILE A 696 18.37 19.26 -50.53
CA ILE A 696 16.91 19.31 -50.39
C ILE A 696 16.23 18.27 -51.28
N LEU A 697 16.63 18.16 -52.54
CA LEU A 697 16.03 17.22 -53.48
C LEU A 697 16.30 15.76 -53.11
N ALA A 698 17.51 15.45 -52.61
CA ALA A 698 17.83 14.13 -52.10
C ALA A 698 16.98 13.77 -50.87
N GLU A 699 16.81 14.72 -49.93
CA GLU A 699 15.97 14.54 -48.74
C GLU A 699 14.49 14.35 -49.09
N LEU A 700 13.95 15.14 -50.02
CA LEU A 700 12.56 14.99 -50.49
C LEU A 700 12.34 13.66 -51.20
N GLU A 701 13.31 13.18 -51.98
CA GLU A 701 13.21 11.87 -52.62
C GLU A 701 13.23 10.72 -51.61
N ALA A 702 14.04 10.84 -50.55
CA ALA A 702 14.04 9.90 -49.44
C ALA A 702 12.68 9.92 -48.70
N LEU A 703 12.15 11.10 -48.36
CA LEU A 703 10.86 11.26 -47.68
C LEU A 703 9.66 10.82 -48.55
N ARG A 704 9.74 10.96 -49.88
CA ARG A 704 8.71 10.49 -50.82
C ARG A 704 8.65 8.96 -50.86
N LYS A 705 9.81 8.31 -50.80
CA LYS A 705 9.97 6.84 -50.76
C LYS A 705 9.71 6.25 -49.38
N TRP A 706 9.82 7.06 -48.33
CA TRP A 706 9.61 6.65 -46.95
C TRP A 706 8.20 6.10 -46.70
N ARG A 707 8.10 5.13 -45.78
CA ARG A 707 6.87 4.45 -45.36
C ARG A 707 6.93 4.16 -43.85
N PRO A 708 5.85 4.39 -43.09
CA PRO A 708 5.76 4.00 -41.70
C PRO A 708 5.58 2.48 -41.57
N GLY A 709 6.69 1.73 -41.43
CA GLY A 709 6.70 0.31 -41.07
C GLY A 709 5.74 -0.62 -41.85
N LYS A 710 5.34 -1.74 -41.23
CA LYS A 710 4.28 -2.64 -41.71
C LYS A 710 2.88 -2.17 -41.26
N TYR A 711 2.61 -0.86 -41.28
CA TYR A 711 1.29 -0.37 -40.93
C TYR A 711 0.32 -0.69 -42.07
N SER A 712 -0.63 -1.60 -41.83
CA SER A 712 -1.60 -2.10 -42.83
C SER A 712 -2.50 -1.00 -43.41
N ASP A 713 -2.65 0.10 -42.69
CA ASP A 713 -3.58 1.17 -43.04
C ASP A 713 -2.87 2.39 -43.67
N TRP A 714 -1.55 2.29 -43.94
CA TRP A 714 -0.81 3.27 -44.76
C TRP A 714 -1.10 3.07 -46.26
N HIS A 715 -2.39 3.03 -46.59
CA HIS A 715 -2.91 2.84 -47.92
C HIS A 715 -3.98 3.90 -48.21
N GLY A 716 -4.26 4.17 -49.49
CA GLY A 716 -5.27 5.16 -49.88
C GLY A 716 -4.82 6.63 -49.75
N GLY A 717 -5.76 7.52 -49.42
CA GLY A 717 -5.63 8.98 -49.59
C GLY A 717 -4.50 9.65 -48.79
N GLN A 718 -4.13 9.13 -47.61
CA GLN A 718 -3.08 9.72 -46.80
C GLN A 718 -1.68 9.54 -47.41
N ALA A 719 -1.39 8.35 -47.94
CA ALA A 719 -0.13 8.08 -48.63
C ALA A 719 0.00 8.92 -49.91
N TRP A 720 -1.12 9.14 -50.62
CA TRP A 720 -1.18 10.03 -51.78
C TRP A 720 -0.93 11.49 -51.40
N ARG A 721 -1.56 11.99 -50.34
CA ARG A 721 -1.37 13.36 -49.84
C ARG A 721 0.09 13.61 -49.45
N TRP A 722 0.70 12.69 -48.71
CA TRP A 722 2.12 12.77 -48.35
C TRP A 722 3.04 12.87 -49.58
N GLN A 723 2.84 11.98 -50.56
CA GLN A 723 3.61 11.99 -51.80
C GLN A 723 3.36 13.24 -52.65
N GLY A 724 2.13 13.76 -52.62
CA GLY A 724 1.75 15.04 -53.21
C GLY A 724 2.61 16.16 -52.66
N ILE A 725 2.63 16.33 -51.33
CA ILE A 725 3.41 17.36 -50.65
C ILE A 725 4.91 17.27 -51.03
N ALA A 726 5.51 16.08 -50.92
CA ALA A 726 6.93 15.91 -51.25
C ALA A 726 7.26 16.22 -52.72
N ARG A 727 6.36 15.88 -53.64
CA ARG A 727 6.50 16.17 -55.08
C ARG A 727 6.38 17.66 -55.38
N ASP A 728 5.44 18.34 -54.74
CA ASP A 728 5.20 19.77 -54.95
C ASP A 728 6.38 20.59 -54.41
N LEU A 729 6.89 20.24 -53.22
CA LEU A 729 8.13 20.81 -52.67
C LEU A 729 9.34 20.54 -53.57
N SER A 730 9.43 19.35 -54.19
CA SER A 730 10.49 19.05 -55.14
C SER A 730 10.41 19.93 -56.40
N ALA A 731 9.19 20.18 -56.89
CA ALA A 731 8.97 21.07 -58.01
C ALA A 731 9.27 22.54 -57.64
N GLN A 732 8.99 22.97 -56.42
CA GLN A 732 9.33 24.29 -55.92
C GLN A 732 10.85 24.49 -55.80
N ALA A 733 11.56 23.52 -55.21
CA ALA A 733 13.03 23.58 -55.09
C ALA A 733 13.70 23.73 -56.47
N ARG A 734 13.29 22.94 -57.48
CA ARG A 734 13.82 23.04 -58.86
C ARG A 734 13.53 24.40 -59.50
N ARG A 735 12.34 24.97 -59.27
CA ARG A 735 11.99 26.31 -59.77
C ARG A 735 12.86 27.39 -59.16
N LEU A 736 13.12 27.31 -57.85
CA LEU A 736 14.00 28.24 -57.15
C LEU A 736 15.48 28.11 -57.57
N THR A 737 15.93 27.01 -58.16
CA THR A 737 17.29 26.91 -58.73
C THR A 737 17.35 27.44 -60.17
N SER A 738 16.23 27.39 -60.90
CA SER A 738 16.17 27.69 -62.33
C SER A 738 15.94 29.17 -62.67
N ALA A 739 15.45 29.98 -61.72
CA ALA A 739 15.22 31.41 -61.94
C ALA A 739 16.53 32.23 -61.76
N GLU A 740 16.91 33.05 -62.73
CA GLU A 740 18.10 33.92 -62.65
C GLU A 740 18.05 34.92 -61.48
N PRO A 741 19.20 35.35 -60.93
CA PRO A 741 19.25 36.35 -59.88
C PRO A 741 18.91 37.74 -60.46
N GLY A 742 17.62 38.10 -60.47
CA GLY A 742 17.20 39.44 -60.89
C GLY A 742 15.74 39.61 -61.32
N THR A 743 15.01 38.53 -61.59
CA THR A 743 13.56 38.62 -61.88
C THR A 743 12.77 38.43 -60.60
N SER A 744 12.05 39.49 -60.18
CA SER A 744 11.04 39.40 -59.13
C SER A 744 9.95 38.43 -59.59
N ALA A 745 10.03 37.17 -59.17
CA ALA A 745 8.93 36.24 -59.31
C ALA A 745 7.80 36.76 -58.40
N SER A 746 6.76 37.31 -59.01
CA SER A 746 5.49 37.57 -58.35
C SER A 746 5.07 36.31 -57.61
N GLY A 747 4.88 36.43 -56.30
CA GLY A 747 4.67 35.33 -55.38
C GLY A 747 3.40 34.56 -55.68
N ASN A 748 3.55 33.40 -56.32
CA ASN A 748 2.54 32.35 -56.26
C ASN A 748 3.04 31.29 -55.29
N VAL A 749 2.44 31.31 -54.09
CA VAL A 749 2.47 30.21 -53.13
C VAL A 749 1.81 29.00 -53.79
N VAL A 750 2.47 27.84 -53.77
CA VAL A 750 1.87 26.60 -54.26
C VAL A 750 0.84 26.18 -53.22
N ARG A 751 -0.45 26.36 -53.52
CA ARG A 751 -1.53 25.86 -52.68
C ARG A 751 -1.60 24.34 -52.77
N PHE A 752 -1.55 23.68 -51.62
CA PHE A 752 -1.95 22.28 -51.54
C PHE A 752 -3.47 22.19 -51.61
N PRO A 753 -4.06 21.41 -52.53
CA PRO A 753 -5.51 21.28 -52.63
C PRO A 753 -6.10 20.68 -51.35
N GLU A 754 -7.26 21.18 -50.95
CA GLU A 754 -8.08 20.55 -49.90
C GLU A 754 -8.48 19.12 -50.32
N PRO A 755 -8.70 18.20 -49.37
CA PRO A 755 -9.22 16.89 -49.70
C PRO A 755 -10.65 17.06 -50.23
N ASP A 756 -10.83 16.88 -51.53
CA ASP A 756 -12.15 16.61 -52.10
C ASP A 756 -12.69 15.33 -51.44
N GLU A 757 -13.80 15.45 -50.71
CA GLU A 757 -14.70 14.34 -50.41
C GLU A 757 -15.30 13.83 -51.74
N GLN A 758 -14.54 13.08 -52.53
CA GLN A 758 -15.07 12.31 -53.66
C GLN A 758 -14.09 11.27 -54.22
N ARG A 759 -14.06 10.10 -53.58
CA ARG A 759 -14.32 8.74 -54.14
C ARG A 759 -13.63 7.64 -53.35
#